data_AF-A0A317C4M3-F1
#
_entry.id   AF-A0A317C4M3-F1
#
_cell.length_a   1.000
_cell.length_b   1.000
_cell.length_c   1.000
_cell.angle_alpha   90.00
_cell.angle_beta   90.00
_cell.angle_gamma   90.00
#
_symmetry.space_group_name_H-M   'P 1'
#
loop_
_entity.id
_entity.type
_entity.pdbx_description
1 polymer ?
#
loop_
_entity_poly.entity_id
_entity_poly.type
_entity_poly.pdbx_seq_one_letter_code
_entity_poly.pdbx_strand_id
1 'polypeptide(L)'
;MSKKNNTWISYLILSASVLLGSSVCADDTEIFFSDDVSGVSHNVMFIIDGSGSMDTTVASSGKTRLEVMKGALNTVLENAPDNLNVGLMNYGEDQWRNKGHGVKFPISPINDPARPIVVDRMPVDEWDNISWWYSSIPEPSETITVRSYLSEITDWYWKDNWYMDKYGGTPAIDMPRKGATPIVDALYEAALYFRGEKISFGLGDAGYWTRWAAHPSTYEGDLIEWDTDSCLIQKTVTHSEPIDFENEDYSWYRCKSSADETAIPGYEHCPSTESCSTRSTEVCDDLTPGYCGVELEIDTSCPDGEWVPEICHSGYRDEVIEECTYDICEGQYLPEPDYISPIKQECQNNYIVLLSDGEPGNGGDQVENKTYQEIKAGTMPVLTDKSDATKEFSHVTCDANPDPSGFRAGICGPELTHFMSDSDHSDLDGTQRIQTYAIGFGLNGEANSEAYLKSLVTTDDATTPEVEGYFSAEDEVQLSKAFSEILAQISSSTTSFAAPGYSVNTSTGLSNEPVVYIPVFDKAKTPRWSGNLKKFTLGQNSAGKSVIQSKDGSPALNELGVFEDTATDLWSTASTGDGAVVTKGGAASLIDPNNRLAVSDISCSSDCDLSLINNKLVPENATDGGLITNQMLGLDDDATETERMTLINYIRGRTLNSETSEYDLHPRMGDMLHTEPVVITYKNNYKSTASADTKYNGQVIFAATNEGYLHAFDTTSGKELFAFMPQELLKNINTQYLNTGSGNHAYGIDGNMSLWRLDADKDGVISASAGDKAYLYFGLRRGGRSYYALDVTNPEQPKLMWKVKSTDNHFAKLGQSWSTPYLARIRVSDSEFKEVVMFTGGYDINQDIEDLSVRSNSDSMGNDIFIVDALTGRYIWSLHGGKDGATPNESASLLTHSIPGGARLLDMNNDGAIDRLYFADTKAQVWRLELPKGPVYDLDSAKLIKFASLAGNGQGNSRMIYNEPDIGLLRHGAKSWLTVSIGSGYRAHPANEAISDHFYVMLDGAVHVPLETKLKGEGDFTTLGTNDLVKLTVNDGVLSKGELGNKTIYDLESKVGWYLELPEHGEKVLSNAITTNGSVMFTTLVPGSGSAAAVGDPCVAPVTQGRFYSLNIVTGSPGNDLNDDDVINDTDLFEVVAANEIPGTPQPVFNAPVCEAEQCQQIVDIRVGKKNTPVVSYDSAYLESVYWAAPNTERGN
;
A
#
# COMPACT_ATOMS: atom_id res chain seq x y z
N MET A 1 7.69 -71.45 29.09
CA MET A 1 6.99 -70.64 30.12
C MET A 1 7.93 -69.49 30.51
N SER A 2 7.55 -68.22 30.64
CA SER A 2 6.28 -67.52 30.35
C SER A 2 6.47 -65.97 30.40
N LYS A 3 6.08 -65.24 29.33
CA LYS A 3 5.67 -63.79 29.28
C LYS A 3 6.70 -62.70 29.68
N LYS A 4 6.52 -61.38 29.42
CA LYS A 4 6.09 -60.55 28.25
C LYS A 4 5.91 -59.06 28.72
N ASN A 5 6.60 -58.11 28.07
CA ASN A 5 6.21 -56.73 27.64
C ASN A 5 5.76 -55.56 28.59
N ASN A 6 6.35 -54.38 28.30
CA ASN A 6 5.78 -52.98 28.22
C ASN A 6 5.39 -52.20 29.53
N THR A 7 5.43 -50.85 29.65
CA THR A 7 5.54 -49.69 28.68
C THR A 7 6.37 -48.47 29.17
N TRP A 8 6.70 -47.61 28.17
CA TRP A 8 7.24 -46.22 28.12
C TRP A 8 6.63 -45.19 29.11
N ILE A 9 7.17 -43.98 29.45
CA ILE A 9 8.29 -43.07 29.04
C ILE A 9 8.02 -42.00 27.92
N SER A 10 8.01 -40.69 28.25
CA SER A 10 8.65 -39.49 27.53
C SER A 10 8.02 -38.11 27.88
N TYR A 11 8.79 -37.00 27.66
CA TYR A 11 8.46 -35.53 27.70
C TYR A 11 8.23 -34.85 29.08
N LEU A 12 9.23 -34.15 29.65
CA LEU A 12 9.63 -32.71 29.49
C LEU A 12 8.71 -31.74 30.30
N ILE A 13 9.09 -31.11 31.42
CA ILE A 13 10.29 -30.31 31.83
C ILE A 13 10.47 -29.03 30.98
N LEU A 14 10.67 -27.90 31.68
CA LEU A 14 10.78 -26.51 31.20
C LEU A 14 9.47 -25.83 30.77
N SER A 15 8.69 -25.46 31.78
CA SER A 15 7.79 -24.31 31.74
C SER A 15 8.58 -22.98 31.68
N ALA A 16 9.15 -22.65 30.52
CA ALA A 16 9.45 -21.26 30.17
C ALA A 16 8.10 -20.53 30.06
N SER A 17 7.82 -19.37 30.67
CA SER A 17 8.70 -18.24 31.03
C SER A 17 9.36 -17.58 29.82
N VAL A 18 8.51 -17.03 28.94
CA VAL A 18 8.64 -15.96 27.93
C VAL A 18 7.26 -16.01 27.24
N LEU A 19 6.30 -15.15 27.60
CA LEU A 19 6.11 -13.86 26.93
C LEU A 19 6.50 -13.94 25.45
N LEU A 20 5.63 -14.56 24.64
CA LEU A 20 5.57 -14.26 23.21
C LEU A 20 5.07 -12.82 23.08
N GLY A 21 5.96 -11.87 23.35
CA GLY A 21 5.87 -10.57 22.70
C GLY A 21 5.96 -10.82 21.21
N SER A 22 5.21 -10.04 20.43
CA SER A 22 5.39 -9.91 19.00
C SER A 22 6.88 -9.79 18.70
N SER A 23 7.44 -10.78 18.01
CA SER A 23 8.76 -10.63 17.42
C SER A 23 8.65 -9.48 16.43
N VAL A 24 9.27 -8.34 16.72
CA VAL A 24 9.48 -7.28 15.74
C VAL A 24 10.23 -7.93 14.59
N CYS A 25 9.56 -8.11 13.45
CA CYS A 25 10.15 -8.71 12.27
C CYS A 25 11.17 -7.72 11.71
N ALA A 26 12.44 -8.01 11.99
CA ALA A 26 13.58 -7.23 11.55
C ALA A 26 13.67 -7.19 10.02
N ASP A 27 13.34 -6.05 9.44
CA ASP A 27 13.35 -5.87 8.00
C ASP A 27 13.54 -4.41 7.60
N ASP A 28 14.13 -4.14 6.43
CA ASP A 28 14.16 -2.76 5.91
C ASP A 28 12.79 -2.25 5.43
N THR A 29 11.75 -3.07 5.59
CA THR A 29 10.34 -2.73 5.44
C THR A 29 9.66 -2.21 6.72
N GLU A 30 10.35 -2.19 7.87
CA GLU A 30 9.80 -1.71 9.15
C GLU A 30 9.11 -0.33 9.05
N ILE A 31 9.71 0.63 8.34
CA ILE A 31 9.16 1.97 8.10
C ILE A 31 7.84 2.00 7.33
N PHE A 32 7.49 0.91 6.65
CA PHE A 32 6.22 0.79 5.92
C PHE A 32 5.10 0.24 6.80
N PHE A 33 5.48 -0.37 7.93
CA PHE A 33 4.61 -1.06 8.89
C PHE A 33 4.65 -0.48 10.31
N SER A 34 5.48 0.52 10.58
CA SER A 34 5.61 1.14 11.90
C SER A 34 4.24 1.63 12.38
N ASP A 35 3.69 0.98 13.41
CA ASP A 35 2.33 1.17 13.91
C ASP A 35 2.14 2.53 14.66
N ASP A 36 3.01 3.52 14.43
CA ASP A 36 3.10 4.79 15.16
C ASP A 36 2.69 6.03 14.32
N VAL A 37 1.91 5.84 13.25
CA VAL A 37 1.21 6.96 12.57
C VAL A 37 -0.06 7.33 13.33
N SER A 38 0.10 7.76 14.58
CA SER A 38 -1.02 8.18 15.43
C SER A 38 -1.54 9.56 14.98
N GLY A 39 -2.71 9.58 14.33
CA GLY A 39 -3.36 10.84 13.96
C GLY A 39 -4.71 10.69 13.26
N VAL A 40 -4.78 9.86 12.21
CA VAL A 40 -5.95 9.72 11.33
C VAL A 40 -6.39 8.26 11.27
N SER A 41 -7.54 7.94 11.89
CA SER A 41 -8.18 6.62 11.78
C SER A 41 -9.28 6.66 10.71
N HIS A 42 -9.26 5.74 9.75
CA HIS A 42 -10.27 5.67 8.70
C HIS A 42 -11.65 5.29 9.25
N ASN A 43 -12.71 5.87 8.70
CA ASN A 43 -14.09 5.63 9.13
C ASN A 43 -14.73 4.50 8.32
N VAL A 44 -15.24 3.47 9.01
CA VAL A 44 -15.94 2.34 8.38
C VAL A 44 -17.33 2.16 9.01
N MET A 45 -18.39 2.32 8.21
CA MET A 45 -19.75 1.98 8.60
C MET A 45 -20.11 0.60 8.06
N PHE A 46 -20.38 -0.36 8.95
CA PHE A 46 -20.99 -1.63 8.56
C PHE A 46 -22.51 -1.46 8.46
N ILE A 47 -23.08 -1.75 7.28
CA ILE A 47 -24.54 -1.81 7.07
C ILE A 47 -24.91 -3.28 6.83
N ILE A 48 -25.64 -3.87 7.78
CA ILE A 48 -25.87 -5.31 7.85
C ILE A 48 -27.34 -5.65 7.56
N ASP A 49 -27.57 -6.57 6.62
CA ASP A 49 -28.88 -7.13 6.32
C ASP A 49 -29.48 -7.91 7.49
N GLY A 50 -30.75 -7.63 7.77
CA GLY A 50 -31.56 -8.30 8.79
C GLY A 50 -32.90 -8.82 8.32
N SER A 51 -33.15 -8.76 7.01
CA SER A 51 -34.38 -9.18 6.35
C SER A 51 -34.71 -10.67 6.59
N GLY A 52 -35.94 -11.07 6.23
CA GLY A 52 -36.41 -12.43 6.44
C GLY A 52 -35.61 -13.52 5.71
N SER A 53 -34.96 -13.19 4.60
CA SER A 53 -34.12 -14.11 3.83
C SER A 53 -32.83 -14.52 4.57
N MET A 54 -32.39 -13.73 5.56
CA MET A 54 -31.26 -14.06 6.44
C MET A 54 -31.54 -15.22 7.41
N ASP A 55 -32.79 -15.71 7.49
CA ASP A 55 -33.16 -16.97 8.15
C ASP A 55 -32.78 -18.22 7.32
N THR A 56 -32.45 -18.06 6.04
CA THR A 56 -32.09 -19.17 5.15
C THR A 56 -30.88 -19.93 5.68
N THR A 57 -30.93 -21.27 5.69
CA THR A 57 -29.84 -22.11 6.18
C THR A 57 -28.72 -22.24 5.15
N VAL A 58 -27.47 -21.99 5.57
CA VAL A 58 -26.28 -22.19 4.75
C VAL A 58 -25.93 -23.68 4.68
N ALA A 59 -25.89 -24.23 3.47
CA ALA A 59 -25.82 -25.67 3.21
C ALA A 59 -24.54 -26.35 3.76
N SER A 60 -23.44 -25.61 3.93
CA SER A 60 -22.16 -26.12 4.43
C SER A 60 -22.07 -26.21 5.96
N SER A 61 -22.85 -25.40 6.70
CA SER A 61 -22.72 -25.25 8.15
C SER A 61 -23.94 -25.74 8.95
N GLY A 62 -25.14 -25.76 8.34
CA GLY A 62 -26.40 -26.01 9.06
C GLY A 62 -26.83 -24.86 9.99
N LYS A 63 -26.09 -23.73 9.97
CA LYS A 63 -26.46 -22.45 10.59
C LYS A 63 -27.29 -21.63 9.60
N THR A 64 -28.06 -20.66 10.09
CA THR A 64 -28.70 -19.63 9.26
C THR A 64 -27.67 -18.63 8.71
N ARG A 65 -27.98 -17.95 7.60
CA ARG A 65 -27.14 -16.89 7.01
C ARG A 65 -26.74 -15.87 8.08
N LEU A 66 -27.70 -15.45 8.91
CA LEU A 66 -27.46 -14.56 10.03
C LEU A 66 -26.41 -15.08 11.04
N GLU A 67 -26.50 -16.34 11.45
CA GLU A 67 -25.55 -16.96 12.39
C GLU A 67 -24.14 -17.12 11.80
N VAL A 68 -24.04 -17.27 10.47
CA VAL A 68 -22.77 -17.26 9.74
C VAL A 68 -22.17 -15.85 9.69
N MET A 69 -22.98 -14.84 9.39
CA MET A 69 -22.56 -13.42 9.38
C MET A 69 -21.99 -12.98 10.71
N LYS A 70 -22.64 -13.34 11.83
CA LYS A 70 -22.15 -13.05 13.19
C LYS A 70 -20.77 -13.66 13.47
N GLY A 71 -20.58 -14.93 13.11
CA GLY A 71 -19.30 -15.63 13.28
C GLY A 71 -18.17 -14.98 12.47
N ALA A 72 -18.47 -14.60 11.22
CA ALA A 72 -17.54 -13.90 10.35
C ALA A 72 -17.18 -12.50 10.87
N LEU A 73 -18.18 -11.68 11.22
CA LEU A 73 -17.96 -10.32 11.71
C LEU A 73 -17.14 -10.31 13.01
N ASN A 74 -17.42 -11.22 13.95
CA ASN A 74 -16.60 -11.37 15.17
C ASN A 74 -15.16 -11.75 14.85
N THR A 75 -14.96 -12.76 13.99
CA THR A 75 -13.62 -13.21 13.57
C THR A 75 -12.82 -12.08 12.93
N VAL A 76 -13.47 -11.21 12.15
CA VAL A 76 -12.76 -10.13 11.45
C VAL A 76 -12.53 -8.91 12.33
N LEU A 77 -13.50 -8.49 13.14
CA LEU A 77 -13.30 -7.37 14.08
C LEU A 77 -12.24 -7.72 15.14
N GLU A 78 -12.12 -8.97 15.59
CA GLU A 78 -11.01 -9.43 16.43
C GLU A 78 -9.63 -9.21 15.77
N ASN A 79 -9.52 -9.40 14.45
CA ASN A 79 -8.26 -9.32 13.70
C ASN A 79 -8.07 -7.99 12.92
N ALA A 80 -9.00 -7.05 13.04
CA ALA A 80 -8.98 -5.79 12.31
C ALA A 80 -7.81 -4.87 12.72
N PRO A 81 -7.25 -4.06 11.80
CA PRO A 81 -6.23 -3.06 12.10
C PRO A 81 -6.65 -2.07 13.20
N ASP A 82 -5.68 -1.64 14.01
CA ASP A 82 -5.91 -0.76 15.16
C ASP A 82 -6.20 0.72 14.78
N ASN A 83 -5.85 1.12 13.56
CA ASN A 83 -6.01 2.48 13.00
C ASN A 83 -7.37 2.69 12.31
N LEU A 84 -8.42 2.04 12.81
CA LEU A 84 -9.78 2.13 12.26
C LEU A 84 -10.76 2.70 13.29
N ASN A 85 -11.70 3.50 12.80
CA ASN A 85 -12.95 3.78 13.49
C ASN A 85 -14.04 2.91 12.84
N VAL A 86 -14.84 2.22 13.65
CA VAL A 86 -15.90 1.33 13.17
C VAL A 86 -17.25 1.71 13.77
N GLY A 87 -18.28 1.71 12.95
CA GLY A 87 -19.68 1.94 13.34
C GLY A 87 -20.58 0.84 12.78
N LEU A 88 -21.81 0.78 13.29
CA LEU A 88 -22.76 -0.27 12.93
C LEU A 88 -24.17 0.29 12.71
N MET A 89 -24.76 -0.18 11.62
CA MET A 89 -26.13 0.04 11.22
C MET A 89 -26.69 -1.26 10.61
N ASN A 90 -28.00 -1.41 10.63
CA ASN A 90 -28.72 -2.57 10.11
C ASN A 90 -30.08 -2.15 9.55
N TYR A 91 -30.75 -3.07 8.86
CA TYR A 91 -32.14 -2.88 8.40
C TYR A 91 -32.89 -4.22 8.35
N GLY A 92 -34.22 -4.16 8.25
CA GLY A 92 -35.03 -5.33 7.86
C GLY A 92 -35.38 -6.34 8.95
N GLU A 93 -35.03 -6.09 10.22
CA GLU A 93 -35.39 -7.01 11.32
C GLU A 93 -36.88 -6.94 11.74
N ASP A 94 -37.61 -5.89 11.35
CA ASP A 94 -39.03 -5.69 11.69
C ASP A 94 -39.97 -5.91 10.49
N GLN A 95 -40.81 -6.94 10.60
CA GLN A 95 -41.83 -7.28 9.59
C GLN A 95 -42.90 -6.19 9.37
N TRP A 96 -43.03 -5.23 10.31
CA TRP A 96 -43.99 -4.13 10.21
C TRP A 96 -43.36 -2.84 9.67
N ARG A 97 -42.03 -2.79 9.47
CA ARG A 97 -41.31 -1.63 8.97
C ARG A 97 -40.55 -1.95 7.68
N ASN A 98 -41.15 -1.63 6.55
CA ASN A 98 -40.49 -1.64 5.23
C ASN A 98 -39.85 -0.25 4.95
N LYS A 99 -38.89 0.14 5.78
CA LYS A 99 -38.12 1.40 5.70
C LYS A 99 -36.72 1.21 6.31
N GLY A 100 -35.77 2.05 5.94
CA GLY A 100 -34.46 2.15 6.62
C GLY A 100 -34.58 2.38 8.14
N HIS A 101 -33.49 2.12 8.85
CA HIS A 101 -33.34 2.31 10.30
C HIS A 101 -32.22 3.32 10.57
N GLY A 102 -32.24 3.98 11.74
CA GLY A 102 -31.18 4.91 12.16
C GLY A 102 -29.90 4.20 12.59
N VAL A 103 -28.79 4.94 12.66
CA VAL A 103 -27.49 4.41 13.10
C VAL A 103 -27.57 3.87 14.54
N LYS A 104 -26.97 2.70 14.78
CA LYS A 104 -27.08 1.97 16.04
C LYS A 104 -25.88 2.14 16.93
N PHE A 105 -24.69 2.14 16.34
CA PHE A 105 -23.45 2.45 17.03
C PHE A 105 -22.64 3.46 16.21
N PRO A 106 -22.24 4.61 16.81
CA PRO A 106 -21.50 5.65 16.09
C PRO A 106 -20.12 5.14 15.68
N ILE A 107 -19.62 5.58 14.53
CA ILE A 107 -18.25 5.27 14.09
C ILE A 107 -17.27 5.79 15.14
N SER A 108 -16.58 4.87 15.81
CA SER A 108 -15.72 5.14 16.96
C SER A 108 -14.43 4.32 16.90
N PRO A 109 -13.31 4.75 17.54
CA PRO A 109 -12.05 4.03 17.49
C PRO A 109 -12.20 2.57 17.93
N ILE A 110 -11.70 1.65 17.12
CA ILE A 110 -11.96 0.20 17.22
C ILE A 110 -11.51 -0.45 18.54
N ASN A 111 -10.56 0.19 19.22
CA ASN A 111 -9.96 -0.26 20.48
C ASN A 111 -10.46 0.48 21.73
N ASP A 112 -11.29 1.51 21.57
CA ASP A 112 -11.84 2.24 22.71
C ASP A 112 -12.82 1.37 23.51
N PRO A 113 -13.01 1.64 24.81
CA PRO A 113 -14.07 1.00 25.58
C PRO A 113 -15.44 1.44 25.04
N ALA A 114 -16.32 0.49 24.73
CA ALA A 114 -17.61 0.79 24.13
C ALA A 114 -18.57 1.51 25.10
N ARG A 115 -18.47 1.22 26.40
CA ARG A 115 -19.42 1.71 27.42
C ARG A 115 -19.48 3.24 27.53
N PRO A 116 -18.38 4.00 27.65
CA PRO A 116 -18.41 5.47 27.60
C PRO A 116 -19.12 6.04 26.36
N ILE A 117 -18.91 5.43 25.19
CA ILE A 117 -19.50 5.89 23.91
C ILE A 117 -21.02 5.70 23.93
N VAL A 118 -21.51 4.53 24.36
CA VAL A 118 -22.95 4.23 24.43
C VAL A 118 -23.66 5.18 25.41
N VAL A 119 -23.06 5.45 26.57
CA VAL A 119 -23.74 6.14 27.67
C VAL A 119 -23.62 7.67 27.63
N ASP A 120 -22.78 8.25 26.76
CA ASP A 120 -22.47 9.70 26.71
C ASP A 120 -23.72 10.60 26.68
N ARG A 121 -24.75 10.16 25.94
CA ARG A 121 -26.02 10.89 25.75
C ARG A 121 -27.24 10.18 26.34
N MET A 122 -27.03 9.21 27.23
CA MET A 122 -28.14 8.53 27.90
C MET A 122 -28.60 9.30 29.15
N PRO A 123 -29.92 9.35 29.42
CA PRO A 123 -30.43 10.06 30.60
C PRO A 123 -30.08 9.29 31.88
N VAL A 124 -29.74 10.02 32.94
CA VAL A 124 -29.53 9.47 34.28
C VAL A 124 -30.71 9.78 35.20
N ASP A 125 -31.00 8.87 36.13
CA ASP A 125 -32.04 9.07 37.15
C ASP A 125 -31.59 10.00 38.30
N GLU A 126 -32.47 10.26 39.28
CA GLU A 126 -32.19 11.09 40.46
C GLU A 126 -31.06 10.54 41.37
N TRP A 127 -30.51 9.37 41.06
CA TRP A 127 -29.44 8.68 41.80
C TRP A 127 -28.20 8.41 40.93
N ASP A 128 -28.05 9.13 39.82
CA ASP A 128 -26.95 9.01 38.84
C ASP A 128 -26.87 7.64 38.12
N ASN A 129 -27.95 6.84 38.08
CA ASN A 129 -27.97 5.58 37.30
C ASN A 129 -28.39 5.84 35.85
N ILE A 130 -27.70 5.23 34.90
CA ILE A 130 -28.04 5.27 33.47
C ILE A 130 -29.39 4.59 33.23
N SER A 131 -30.32 5.31 32.60
CA SER A 131 -31.66 4.80 32.27
C SER A 131 -31.64 4.00 30.97
N TRP A 132 -31.19 2.74 31.07
CA TRP A 132 -31.12 1.75 29.97
C TRP A 132 -32.44 1.46 29.24
N TRP A 133 -33.56 1.99 29.74
CA TRP A 133 -34.85 2.04 29.04
C TRP A 133 -34.73 2.75 27.68
N TYR A 134 -33.91 3.81 27.62
CA TYR A 134 -33.71 4.68 26.45
C TYR A 134 -32.61 4.19 25.48
N SER A 135 -32.44 2.87 25.33
CA SER A 135 -31.44 2.28 24.43
C SER A 135 -32.03 1.20 23.53
N SER A 136 -31.76 1.34 22.23
CA SER A 136 -32.03 0.32 21.20
C SER A 136 -30.98 -0.80 21.18
N ILE A 137 -29.83 -0.61 21.83
CA ILE A 137 -28.73 -1.59 21.91
C ILE A 137 -28.47 -2.06 23.37
N PRO A 138 -27.83 -3.23 23.60
CA PRO A 138 -27.71 -3.82 24.93
C PRO A 138 -26.60 -3.17 25.76
N GLU A 139 -26.77 -3.05 27.09
CA GLU A 139 -25.70 -2.50 27.94
C GLU A 139 -24.35 -3.26 27.79
N PRO A 140 -23.27 -2.58 27.32
CA PRO A 140 -21.92 -3.15 27.25
C PRO A 140 -21.31 -3.35 28.65
N SER A 141 -20.42 -4.35 28.76
CA SER A 141 -19.61 -4.53 29.97
C SER A 141 -18.58 -3.39 30.16
N GLU A 142 -18.09 -3.21 31.39
CA GLU A 142 -17.11 -2.16 31.73
C GLU A 142 -15.78 -2.24 30.97
N THR A 143 -15.44 -3.40 30.38
CA THR A 143 -14.13 -3.66 29.76
C THR A 143 -14.20 -4.12 28.31
N ILE A 144 -15.38 -4.10 27.67
CA ILE A 144 -15.50 -4.50 26.27
C ILE A 144 -15.08 -3.35 25.34
N THR A 145 -14.23 -3.66 24.37
CA THR A 145 -13.80 -2.73 23.32
C THR A 145 -14.85 -2.63 22.22
N VAL A 146 -14.80 -1.57 21.41
CA VAL A 146 -15.70 -1.41 20.26
C VAL A 146 -15.69 -2.65 19.35
N ARG A 147 -14.52 -3.18 18.97
CA ARG A 147 -14.43 -4.39 18.11
C ARG A 147 -15.25 -5.58 18.61
N SER A 148 -15.17 -5.91 19.90
CA SER A 148 -15.90 -7.04 20.47
C SER A 148 -17.37 -6.71 20.73
N TYR A 149 -17.68 -5.45 21.06
CA TYR A 149 -19.05 -5.03 21.35
C TYR A 149 -19.92 -4.95 20.10
N LEU A 150 -19.41 -4.51 18.95
CA LEU A 150 -20.19 -4.51 17.71
C LEU A 150 -20.73 -5.92 17.37
N SER A 151 -19.94 -6.96 17.61
CA SER A 151 -20.38 -8.34 17.49
C SER A 151 -21.49 -8.70 18.50
N GLU A 152 -21.38 -8.28 19.76
CA GLU A 152 -22.46 -8.44 20.74
C GLU A 152 -23.76 -7.73 20.31
N ILE A 153 -23.72 -6.52 19.75
CA ILE A 153 -24.92 -5.80 19.29
C ILE A 153 -25.66 -6.61 18.22
N THR A 154 -24.94 -7.17 17.23
CA THR A 154 -25.58 -8.02 16.21
C THR A 154 -26.29 -9.23 16.81
N ASP A 155 -25.94 -9.66 18.02
CA ASP A 155 -26.60 -10.80 18.63
C ASP A 155 -28.01 -10.51 19.16
N TRP A 156 -28.40 -9.23 19.21
CA TRP A 156 -29.63 -8.74 19.83
C TRP A 156 -30.69 -8.14 18.89
N TYR A 157 -30.33 -7.72 17.66
CA TYR A 157 -31.32 -7.17 16.72
C TYR A 157 -32.52 -8.12 16.49
N TRP A 158 -32.27 -9.43 16.46
CA TRP A 158 -33.29 -10.48 16.26
C TRP A 158 -33.82 -11.13 17.56
N LYS A 159 -33.57 -10.52 18.74
CA LYS A 159 -34.07 -11.00 20.04
C LYS A 159 -34.90 -9.91 20.74
N ASP A 160 -36.18 -10.17 20.93
CA ASP A 160 -37.07 -9.30 21.67
C ASP A 160 -36.72 -9.25 23.17
N ASN A 161 -37.06 -8.13 23.84
CA ASN A 161 -37.01 -7.95 25.29
C ASN A 161 -35.62 -7.98 25.97
N TRP A 162 -34.54 -7.52 25.32
CA TRP A 162 -33.18 -7.50 25.90
C TRP A 162 -33.10 -6.82 27.28
N TYR A 163 -33.79 -5.69 27.46
CA TYR A 163 -33.83 -4.95 28.72
C TYR A 163 -34.55 -5.76 29.82
N MET A 164 -35.63 -6.45 29.47
CA MET A 164 -36.41 -7.27 30.39
C MET A 164 -35.74 -8.62 30.70
N ASP A 165 -34.85 -9.11 29.83
CA ASP A 165 -33.97 -10.25 30.11
C ASP A 165 -32.94 -9.87 31.18
N LYS A 166 -32.23 -8.74 30.99
CA LYS A 166 -31.17 -8.28 31.89
C LYS A 166 -31.67 -7.75 33.23
N TYR A 167 -32.76 -6.98 33.24
CA TYR A 167 -33.26 -6.28 34.44
C TYR A 167 -34.63 -6.76 34.94
N GLY A 168 -35.48 -7.28 34.04
CA GLY A 168 -36.85 -7.73 34.35
C GLY A 168 -36.99 -9.22 34.67
N GLY A 169 -35.94 -10.03 34.48
CA GLY A 169 -35.96 -11.48 34.67
C GLY A 169 -36.87 -12.25 33.71
N THR A 170 -37.24 -11.65 32.58
CA THR A 170 -38.10 -12.25 31.54
C THR A 170 -37.23 -12.65 30.34
N PRO A 171 -37.06 -13.95 30.03
CA PRO A 171 -36.14 -14.38 28.98
C PRO A 171 -36.39 -13.71 27.63
N ALA A 172 -35.31 -13.34 26.94
CA ALA A 172 -35.37 -12.86 25.57
C ALA A 172 -36.06 -13.87 24.63
N ILE A 173 -36.78 -13.38 23.62
CA ILE A 173 -37.57 -14.20 22.68
C ILE A 173 -37.08 -13.93 21.26
N ASP A 174 -36.77 -14.97 20.48
CA ASP A 174 -36.38 -14.78 19.08
C ASP A 174 -37.51 -14.13 18.26
N MET A 175 -37.18 -13.08 17.52
CA MET A 175 -38.14 -12.36 16.67
C MET A 175 -38.43 -13.11 15.37
N PRO A 176 -39.64 -12.97 14.79
CA PRO A 176 -39.94 -13.49 13.45
C PRO A 176 -39.07 -12.79 12.40
N ARG A 177 -38.16 -13.54 11.76
CA ARG A 177 -37.29 -13.06 10.68
C ARG A 177 -38.12 -12.88 9.41
N LYS A 178 -38.73 -11.69 9.25
CA LYS A 178 -39.78 -11.43 8.24
C LYS A 178 -39.82 -9.99 7.69
N GLY A 179 -38.86 -9.14 8.02
CA GLY A 179 -38.79 -7.80 7.43
C GLY A 179 -38.18 -7.81 6.03
N ALA A 180 -38.32 -6.66 5.38
CA ALA A 180 -37.93 -6.41 4.00
C ALA A 180 -36.48 -5.89 3.91
N THR A 181 -36.02 -5.60 2.68
CA THR A 181 -34.62 -5.26 2.37
C THR A 181 -34.52 -3.81 1.83
N PRO A 182 -34.73 -2.77 2.66
CA PRO A 182 -34.77 -1.36 2.22
C PRO A 182 -33.36 -0.75 2.07
N ILE A 183 -32.55 -1.31 1.16
CA ILE A 183 -31.12 -0.95 0.96
C ILE A 183 -30.93 0.55 0.67
N VAL A 184 -31.77 1.14 -0.20
CA VAL A 184 -31.64 2.56 -0.59
C VAL A 184 -31.96 3.49 0.58
N ASP A 185 -33.00 3.19 1.36
CA ASP A 185 -33.33 3.95 2.57
C ASP A 185 -32.21 3.86 3.62
N ALA A 186 -31.56 2.71 3.75
CA ALA A 186 -30.42 2.51 4.63
C ALA A 186 -29.17 3.29 4.18
N LEU A 187 -28.84 3.28 2.88
CA LEU A 187 -27.74 4.06 2.32
C LEU A 187 -27.97 5.58 2.44
N TYR A 188 -29.22 6.04 2.27
CA TYR A 188 -29.57 7.46 2.42
C TYR A 188 -29.44 7.94 3.86
N GLU A 189 -29.92 7.16 4.84
CA GLU A 189 -29.73 7.48 6.26
C GLU A 189 -28.23 7.48 6.66
N ALA A 190 -27.43 6.55 6.11
CA ALA A 190 -25.99 6.55 6.30
C ALA A 190 -25.32 7.80 5.68
N ALA A 191 -25.79 8.28 4.53
CA ALA A 191 -25.31 9.53 3.93
C ALA A 191 -25.59 10.74 4.84
N LEU A 192 -26.80 10.83 5.42
CA LEU A 192 -27.17 11.86 6.40
C LEU A 192 -26.26 11.79 7.65
N TYR A 193 -25.97 10.59 8.14
CA TYR A 193 -25.03 10.39 9.25
C TYR A 193 -23.62 10.88 8.92
N PHE A 194 -23.05 10.49 7.78
CA PHE A 194 -21.73 10.96 7.37
C PHE A 194 -21.65 12.49 7.21
N ARG A 195 -22.72 13.11 6.69
CA ARG A 195 -22.81 14.56 6.45
C ARG A 195 -23.12 15.39 7.69
N GLY A 196 -23.59 14.75 8.77
CA GLY A 196 -24.03 15.41 10.01
C GLY A 196 -25.35 16.16 9.83
N GLU A 197 -26.28 15.58 9.08
CA GLU A 197 -27.58 16.17 8.73
C GLU A 197 -28.72 15.52 9.54
N LYS A 198 -29.92 16.11 9.45
CA LYS A 198 -31.14 15.67 10.17
C LYS A 198 -31.40 14.19 10.04
N ILE A 199 -31.70 13.54 11.17
CA ILE A 199 -32.18 12.15 11.20
C ILE A 199 -33.51 12.02 10.45
N SER A 200 -33.64 11.00 9.61
CA SER A 200 -34.87 10.75 8.85
C SER A 200 -35.47 9.39 9.20
N PHE A 201 -34.90 8.31 8.67
CA PHE A 201 -35.37 6.95 8.90
C PHE A 201 -35.11 6.45 10.33
N GLY A 202 -34.18 7.07 11.05
CA GLY A 202 -33.93 6.84 12.48
C GLY A 202 -34.82 7.61 13.46
N LEU A 203 -35.74 8.46 13.00
CA LEU A 203 -36.49 9.37 13.87
C LEU A 203 -37.57 8.63 14.70
N GLY A 204 -37.22 8.20 15.91
CA GLY A 204 -38.09 7.48 16.84
C GLY A 204 -37.54 7.45 18.27
N ASP A 205 -38.35 7.02 19.22
CA ASP A 205 -38.01 6.97 20.64
C ASP A 205 -37.08 5.81 20.97
N ALA A 206 -35.77 6.06 21.05
CA ALA A 206 -34.76 5.00 21.22
C ALA A 206 -35.04 4.11 22.45
N GLY A 207 -35.28 2.83 22.22
CA GLY A 207 -35.64 1.87 23.27
C GLY A 207 -35.80 0.45 22.72
N TYR A 208 -36.06 -0.53 23.60
CA TYR A 208 -36.16 -1.94 23.17
C TYR A 208 -37.40 -2.25 22.33
N TRP A 209 -38.42 -1.38 22.36
CA TRP A 209 -39.65 -1.47 21.55
C TRP A 209 -39.51 -0.75 20.18
N THR A 210 -38.74 0.33 20.09
CA THR A 210 -38.52 1.11 18.86
C THR A 210 -37.08 0.91 18.34
N ARG A 211 -36.74 -0.35 18.04
CA ARG A 211 -35.39 -0.77 17.65
C ARG A 211 -34.83 -0.06 16.44
N TRP A 212 -35.69 0.27 15.49
CA TRP A 212 -35.33 0.96 14.25
C TRP A 212 -34.82 2.38 14.47
N ALA A 213 -35.07 3.01 15.63
CA ALA A 213 -34.62 4.36 15.93
C ALA A 213 -33.08 4.49 15.98
N ALA A 214 -32.59 5.70 15.75
CA ALA A 214 -31.19 6.06 15.94
C ALA A 214 -30.82 6.02 17.43
N HIS A 215 -29.63 5.52 17.76
CA HIS A 215 -29.18 5.48 19.15
C HIS A 215 -28.76 6.88 19.66
N PRO A 216 -29.07 7.29 20.91
CA PRO A 216 -28.76 8.64 21.40
C PRO A 216 -27.28 9.07 21.29
N SER A 217 -26.35 8.12 21.33
CA SER A 217 -24.91 8.39 21.13
C SER A 217 -24.53 8.75 19.69
N THR A 218 -25.47 8.85 18.75
CA THR A 218 -25.21 9.14 17.33
C THR A 218 -25.56 10.57 16.91
N TYR A 219 -26.24 11.36 17.77
CA TYR A 219 -26.77 12.68 17.43
C TYR A 219 -26.63 13.71 18.55
N GLU A 220 -26.80 15.00 18.23
CA GLU A 220 -26.78 16.08 19.21
C GLU A 220 -28.19 16.58 19.56
N GLY A 221 -28.39 17.01 20.81
CA GLY A 221 -29.65 17.58 21.29
C GLY A 221 -30.32 16.73 22.37
N ASP A 222 -31.60 17.02 22.60
CA ASP A 222 -32.45 16.25 23.50
C ASP A 222 -32.88 14.92 22.86
N LEU A 223 -33.30 13.95 23.68
CA LEU A 223 -33.79 12.66 23.19
C LEU A 223 -35.03 12.85 22.31
N ILE A 224 -35.07 12.09 21.22
CA ILE A 224 -36.26 11.96 20.38
C ILE A 224 -37.34 11.24 21.20
N GLU A 225 -38.46 11.90 21.47
CA GLU A 225 -39.64 11.31 22.12
C GLU A 225 -40.89 11.58 21.28
N TRP A 226 -41.95 10.78 21.48
CA TRP A 226 -43.23 10.99 20.81
C TRP A 226 -44.01 12.12 21.49
N ASP A 227 -44.02 13.30 20.87
CA ASP A 227 -44.73 14.47 21.36
C ASP A 227 -46.24 14.39 21.01
N THR A 228 -47.06 14.01 22.00
CA THR A 228 -48.52 13.99 21.90
C THR A 228 -49.19 15.36 21.88
N ASP A 229 -48.46 16.40 22.30
CA ASP A 229 -48.96 17.76 22.42
C ASP A 229 -48.70 18.56 21.13
N SER A 230 -47.82 18.04 20.27
CA SER A 230 -47.63 18.51 18.90
C SER A 230 -48.86 18.31 18.02
N CYS A 231 -49.02 19.21 17.05
CA CYS A 231 -50.04 19.11 15.99
C CYS A 231 -49.60 19.94 14.78
N LEU A 232 -48.43 19.61 14.23
CA LEU A 232 -47.99 20.12 12.93
C LEU A 232 -48.63 19.32 11.79
N ILE A 233 -48.85 18.02 12.02
CA ILE A 233 -49.57 17.12 11.10
C ILE A 233 -51.05 17.08 11.51
N GLN A 234 -51.89 17.69 10.68
CA GLN A 234 -53.35 17.55 10.78
C GLN A 234 -53.85 16.56 9.74
N LYS A 235 -54.77 15.70 10.15
CA LYS A 235 -55.34 14.63 9.33
C LYS A 235 -56.84 14.57 9.55
N THR A 236 -57.59 14.65 8.46
CA THR A 236 -59.03 14.44 8.51
C THR A 236 -59.33 12.95 8.47
N VAL A 237 -60.05 12.43 9.47
CA VAL A 237 -60.56 11.05 9.49
C VAL A 237 -62.09 11.06 9.30
N THR A 238 -62.60 10.12 8.51
CA THR A 238 -64.03 10.00 8.19
C THR A 238 -64.62 8.75 8.80
N HIS A 239 -65.75 8.86 9.50
CA HIS A 239 -66.55 7.75 10.00
C HIS A 239 -67.94 7.76 9.35
N SER A 240 -68.54 6.58 9.20
CA SER A 240 -69.88 6.39 8.61
C SER A 240 -71.04 6.63 9.59
N GLU A 241 -70.73 6.93 10.84
CA GLU A 241 -71.65 7.39 11.89
C GLU A 241 -70.90 8.43 12.75
N PRO A 242 -71.60 9.34 13.47
CA PRO A 242 -70.97 10.24 14.44
C PRO A 242 -70.28 9.51 15.59
N ILE A 243 -69.16 10.04 16.09
CA ILE A 243 -68.45 9.50 17.25
C ILE A 243 -69.25 9.76 18.54
N ASP A 244 -69.48 8.71 19.35
CA ASP A 244 -70.12 8.85 20.66
C ASP A 244 -69.12 9.32 21.73
N PHE A 245 -68.97 10.64 21.82
CA PHE A 245 -68.11 11.30 22.81
C PHE A 245 -68.61 11.14 24.27
N GLU A 246 -69.86 10.73 24.53
CA GLU A 246 -70.32 10.42 25.90
C GLU A 246 -69.89 9.02 26.35
N ASN A 247 -69.65 8.10 25.40
CA ASN A 247 -69.16 6.73 25.66
C ASN A 247 -67.66 6.54 25.44
N GLU A 248 -66.90 7.62 25.20
CA GLU A 248 -65.44 7.63 24.99
C GLU A 248 -64.97 6.87 23.73
N ASP A 249 -65.82 6.80 22.69
CA ASP A 249 -65.45 6.19 21.41
C ASP A 249 -64.24 6.91 20.78
N TYR A 250 -63.21 6.14 20.43
CA TYR A 250 -61.93 6.66 19.93
C TYR A 250 -61.21 7.63 20.89
N SER A 251 -61.26 7.41 22.21
CA SER A 251 -60.59 8.24 23.26
C SER A 251 -59.09 8.53 23.08
N TRP A 252 -58.41 7.83 22.17
CA TRP A 252 -57.03 8.11 21.75
C TRP A 252 -56.92 9.24 20.71
N TYR A 253 -58.02 9.70 20.11
CA TYR A 253 -58.02 10.86 19.24
C TYR A 253 -57.64 12.14 20.00
N ARG A 254 -56.95 13.03 19.29
CA ARG A 254 -56.48 14.33 19.78
C ARG A 254 -56.86 15.33 18.71
N CYS A 255 -57.60 16.38 19.06
CA CYS A 255 -57.99 17.41 18.12
C CYS A 255 -57.59 18.78 18.67
N LYS A 256 -57.32 19.74 17.79
CA LYS A 256 -57.12 21.13 18.20
C LYS A 256 -58.45 21.76 18.59
N SER A 257 -58.43 22.65 19.58
CA SER A 257 -59.62 23.44 19.91
C SER A 257 -59.89 24.45 18.80
N SER A 258 -61.09 24.44 18.20
CA SER A 258 -61.51 25.48 17.26
C SER A 258 -61.77 26.85 17.92
N ALA A 259 -61.68 26.93 19.25
CA ALA A 259 -61.82 28.17 20.03
C ALA A 259 -60.47 28.76 20.51
N ASP A 260 -59.40 27.98 20.56
CA ASP A 260 -58.06 28.40 20.96
C ASP A 260 -56.99 27.56 20.25
N GLU A 261 -56.37 28.13 19.21
CA GLU A 261 -55.31 27.48 18.43
C GLU A 261 -54.03 27.18 19.24
N THR A 262 -53.91 27.71 20.46
CA THR A 262 -52.78 27.48 21.38
C THR A 262 -53.05 26.41 22.44
N ALA A 263 -54.26 25.84 22.48
CA ALA A 263 -54.58 24.72 23.36
C ALA A 263 -53.89 23.43 22.89
N ILE A 264 -53.39 22.65 23.86
CA ILE A 264 -52.82 21.31 23.62
C ILE A 264 -53.92 20.42 23.00
N PRO A 265 -53.63 19.62 21.96
CA PRO A 265 -54.59 18.71 21.35
C PRO A 265 -55.20 17.74 22.35
N GLY A 266 -56.52 17.62 22.36
CA GLY A 266 -57.27 16.84 23.34
C GLY A 266 -58.43 16.07 22.72
N TYR A 267 -58.86 14.98 23.36
CA TYR A 267 -60.06 14.26 22.92
C TYR A 267 -61.32 15.10 23.13
N GLU A 268 -61.35 15.88 24.22
CA GLU A 268 -62.37 16.87 24.57
C GLU A 268 -62.54 18.00 23.53
N HIS A 269 -61.63 18.12 22.57
CA HIS A 269 -61.67 19.10 21.49
C HIS A 269 -62.21 18.52 20.18
N CYS A 270 -62.27 17.20 20.03
CA CYS A 270 -62.76 16.54 18.82
C CYS A 270 -64.25 16.80 18.49
N PRO A 271 -65.17 17.00 19.47
CA PRO A 271 -66.52 17.50 19.16
C PRO A 271 -66.52 18.89 18.47
N SER A 272 -65.43 19.65 18.59
CA SER A 272 -65.31 21.00 18.01
C SER A 272 -64.68 21.03 16.61
N THR A 273 -64.22 19.87 16.11
CA THR A 273 -63.70 19.66 14.74
C THR A 273 -64.61 18.72 13.91
N GLU A 274 -65.73 18.28 14.46
CA GLU A 274 -66.74 17.48 13.78
C GLU A 274 -67.42 18.24 12.63
N SER A 275 -67.45 17.61 11.46
CA SER A 275 -68.18 18.09 10.28
C SER A 275 -68.92 16.93 9.61
N CYS A 276 -70.21 16.79 9.93
CA CYS A 276 -71.07 15.75 9.37
C CYS A 276 -71.79 16.19 8.09
N SER A 277 -71.91 15.26 7.14
CA SER A 277 -72.70 15.43 5.93
C SER A 277 -73.47 14.15 5.58
N THR A 278 -74.74 14.29 5.20
CA THR A 278 -75.56 13.14 4.80
C THR A 278 -75.39 12.84 3.31
N ARG A 279 -74.97 11.62 2.98
CA ARG A 279 -74.86 11.14 1.59
C ARG A 279 -75.84 9.99 1.35
N SER A 280 -76.60 10.07 0.25
CA SER A 280 -77.36 8.93 -0.25
C SER A 280 -76.41 8.01 -1.00
N THR A 281 -76.36 6.74 -0.64
CA THR A 281 -75.65 5.71 -1.38
C THR A 281 -76.56 4.51 -1.62
N GLU A 282 -76.46 3.90 -2.79
CA GLU A 282 -77.19 2.67 -3.10
C GLU A 282 -76.54 1.48 -2.39
N VAL A 283 -77.26 0.88 -1.45
CA VAL A 283 -76.88 -0.34 -0.74
C VAL A 283 -77.76 -1.48 -1.23
N CYS A 284 -77.16 -2.63 -1.52
CA CYS A 284 -77.91 -3.80 -1.99
C CYS A 284 -78.69 -4.47 -0.85
N ASP A 285 -79.95 -4.84 -1.11
CA ASP A 285 -80.81 -5.51 -0.12
C ASP A 285 -80.56 -7.03 0.04
N ASP A 286 -79.84 -7.69 -0.89
CA ASP A 286 -79.52 -9.12 -0.85
C ASP A 286 -78.22 -9.43 -1.62
N LEU A 287 -77.09 -9.39 -0.89
CA LEU A 287 -75.76 -9.76 -1.39
C LEU A 287 -75.55 -11.26 -1.19
N THR A 288 -75.48 -12.01 -2.30
CA THR A 288 -75.17 -13.45 -2.28
C THR A 288 -74.06 -13.81 -3.26
N PRO A 289 -73.17 -14.76 -2.93
CA PRO A 289 -72.13 -15.21 -3.87
C PRO A 289 -72.72 -16.00 -5.04
N GLY A 290 -72.25 -15.76 -6.26
CA GLY A 290 -72.84 -16.36 -7.46
C GLY A 290 -71.95 -16.28 -8.70
N TYR A 291 -72.47 -16.79 -9.82
CA TYR A 291 -71.78 -16.78 -11.11
C TYR A 291 -72.36 -15.69 -12.02
N CYS A 292 -71.51 -14.90 -12.68
CA CYS A 292 -71.92 -13.91 -13.67
C CYS A 292 -72.58 -14.60 -14.88
N GLY A 293 -73.84 -14.27 -15.18
CA GLY A 293 -74.63 -14.95 -16.24
C GLY A 293 -75.98 -14.32 -16.63
N VAL A 294 -76.24 -13.07 -16.23
CA VAL A 294 -77.34 -12.22 -16.73
C VAL A 294 -76.90 -10.76 -16.62
N GLU A 295 -77.36 -9.90 -17.54
CA GLU A 295 -76.95 -8.49 -17.63
C GLU A 295 -77.08 -7.76 -16.29
N LEU A 296 -75.95 -7.31 -15.73
CA LEU A 296 -75.89 -6.43 -14.57
C LEU A 296 -75.73 -4.98 -15.07
N GLU A 297 -76.59 -4.08 -14.61
CA GLU A 297 -76.68 -2.69 -15.07
C GLU A 297 -75.71 -1.76 -14.30
N ILE A 298 -74.46 -2.22 -14.10
CA ILE A 298 -73.41 -1.50 -13.35
C ILE A 298 -72.08 -1.57 -14.11
N ASP A 299 -71.37 -0.44 -14.17
CA ASP A 299 -70.25 -0.16 -15.08
C ASP A 299 -68.90 -0.81 -14.64
N THR A 300 -68.92 -2.11 -14.35
CA THR A 300 -67.74 -2.93 -14.03
C THR A 300 -67.82 -4.27 -14.76
N SER A 301 -66.84 -4.55 -15.61
CA SER A 301 -66.83 -5.75 -16.46
C SER A 301 -66.54 -7.04 -15.68
N CYS A 302 -67.57 -7.83 -15.36
CA CYS A 302 -67.40 -9.22 -14.92
C CYS A 302 -67.24 -10.16 -16.13
N PRO A 303 -66.23 -11.05 -16.17
CA PRO A 303 -66.14 -12.10 -17.17
C PRO A 303 -67.29 -13.12 -17.07
N ASP A 304 -67.89 -13.44 -18.21
CA ASP A 304 -69.07 -14.31 -18.30
C ASP A 304 -68.74 -15.74 -17.82
N GLY A 305 -69.41 -16.20 -16.76
CA GLY A 305 -69.18 -17.51 -16.14
C GLY A 305 -68.17 -17.58 -14.99
N GLU A 306 -67.61 -16.46 -14.51
CA GLU A 306 -66.79 -16.45 -13.27
C GLU A 306 -67.65 -16.31 -11.99
N TRP A 307 -67.13 -16.84 -10.88
CA TRP A 307 -67.73 -16.74 -9.55
C TRP A 307 -67.25 -15.46 -8.87
N VAL A 308 -68.17 -14.63 -8.41
CA VAL A 308 -67.86 -13.43 -7.63
C VAL A 308 -68.42 -13.56 -6.21
N PRO A 309 -67.73 -12.98 -5.19
CA PRO A 309 -68.14 -13.13 -3.79
C PRO A 309 -69.53 -12.56 -3.49
N GLU A 310 -69.95 -11.55 -4.24
CA GLU A 310 -71.08 -10.69 -3.93
C GLU A 310 -71.83 -10.29 -5.22
N ILE A 311 -73.07 -10.77 -5.37
CA ILE A 311 -74.00 -10.35 -6.43
C ILE A 311 -75.29 -9.83 -5.79
N CYS A 312 -75.70 -8.62 -6.17
CA CYS A 312 -76.96 -8.05 -5.72
C CYS A 312 -78.17 -8.70 -6.42
N HIS A 313 -79.06 -9.34 -5.66
CA HIS A 313 -80.19 -10.11 -6.20
C HIS A 313 -81.56 -9.44 -6.10
N SER A 314 -81.76 -8.49 -5.18
CA SER A 314 -83.08 -7.94 -4.83
C SER A 314 -83.29 -6.47 -5.19
N GLY A 315 -82.25 -5.81 -5.71
CA GLY A 315 -82.22 -4.38 -6.01
C GLY A 315 -81.44 -3.57 -4.98
N TYR A 316 -81.20 -2.31 -5.31
CA TYR A 316 -80.55 -1.35 -4.44
C TYR A 316 -81.60 -0.46 -3.77
N ARG A 317 -81.34 -0.09 -2.51
CA ARG A 317 -82.06 0.98 -1.81
C ARG A 317 -81.11 2.14 -1.55
N ASP A 318 -81.62 3.35 -1.71
CA ASP A 318 -80.98 4.55 -1.19
C ASP A 318 -80.91 4.46 0.35
N GLU A 319 -79.72 4.26 0.89
CA GLU A 319 -79.41 4.43 2.30
C GLU A 319 -78.78 5.80 2.50
N VAL A 320 -79.37 6.61 3.38
CA VAL A 320 -78.79 7.90 3.78
C VAL A 320 -77.84 7.62 4.93
N ILE A 321 -76.54 7.66 4.64
CA ILE A 321 -75.47 7.52 5.63
C ILE A 321 -75.04 8.91 6.08
N GLU A 322 -74.80 9.08 7.37
CA GLU A 322 -74.28 10.31 7.98
C GLU A 322 -72.76 10.18 8.12
N GLU A 323 -72.02 10.67 7.13
CA GLU A 323 -70.56 10.65 7.12
C GLU A 323 -70.02 11.85 7.91
N CYS A 324 -69.33 11.60 9.01
CA CYS A 324 -68.73 12.63 9.86
C CYS A 324 -67.20 12.65 9.73
N THR A 325 -66.66 13.82 9.41
CA THR A 325 -65.21 14.05 9.35
C THR A 325 -64.71 14.75 10.61
N TYR A 326 -63.54 14.36 11.11
CA TYR A 326 -62.89 14.96 12.26
C TYR A 326 -61.45 15.31 11.91
N ASP A 327 -61.06 16.56 12.15
CA ASP A 327 -59.66 16.96 12.04
C ASP A 327 -58.92 16.58 13.33
N ILE A 328 -58.15 15.48 13.24
CA ILE A 328 -57.27 15.01 14.30
C ILE A 328 -55.85 15.53 14.10
N CYS A 329 -55.16 15.72 15.21
CA CYS A 329 -53.73 15.91 15.32
C CYS A 329 -53.07 14.53 15.43
N GLU A 330 -52.14 14.22 14.54
CA GLU A 330 -51.19 13.15 14.80
C GLU A 330 -50.01 13.76 15.57
N GLY A 331 -49.58 13.08 16.64
CA GLY A 331 -48.32 13.40 17.30
C GLY A 331 -47.14 13.14 16.35
N GLN A 332 -45.96 13.58 16.75
CA GLN A 332 -44.75 13.39 15.96
C GLN A 332 -43.55 13.18 16.87
N TYR A 333 -42.48 12.61 16.35
CA TYR A 333 -41.23 12.50 17.10
C TYR A 333 -40.51 13.84 17.11
N LEU A 334 -40.23 14.37 18.32
CA LEU A 334 -39.47 15.60 18.52
C LEU A 334 -38.40 15.43 19.62
N PRO A 335 -37.29 16.18 19.57
CA PRO A 335 -36.87 17.02 18.44
C PRO A 335 -36.50 16.17 17.21
N GLU A 336 -36.24 16.84 16.09
CA GLU A 336 -35.60 16.25 14.91
C GLU A 336 -34.12 16.66 14.89
N PRO A 337 -33.23 15.95 15.62
CA PRO A 337 -31.82 16.32 15.74
C PRO A 337 -31.03 16.06 14.46
N ASP A 338 -29.83 16.66 14.40
CA ASP A 338 -28.81 16.37 13.40
C ASP A 338 -27.87 15.27 13.92
N TYR A 339 -27.44 14.38 13.02
CA TYR A 339 -26.43 13.37 13.34
C TYR A 339 -25.06 14.00 13.68
N ILE A 340 -24.30 13.37 14.57
CA ILE A 340 -22.89 13.71 14.80
C ILE A 340 -22.09 13.10 13.64
N SER A 341 -21.68 13.93 12.68
CA SER A 341 -20.81 13.48 11.58
C SER A 341 -19.55 12.79 12.12
N PRO A 342 -19.18 11.60 11.62
CA PRO A 342 -17.94 10.92 11.96
C PRO A 342 -16.72 11.53 11.25
N ILE A 343 -16.93 12.40 10.25
CA ILE A 343 -15.87 13.07 9.50
C ILE A 343 -15.35 14.21 10.37
N LYS A 344 -14.20 13.99 11.04
CA LYS A 344 -13.60 14.95 11.98
C LYS A 344 -12.30 15.58 11.47
N GLN A 345 -11.74 15.07 10.38
CA GLN A 345 -10.47 15.49 9.80
C GLN A 345 -10.59 15.48 8.27
N GLU A 346 -9.92 16.43 7.60
CA GLU A 346 -9.87 16.62 6.13
C GLU A 346 -9.45 15.34 5.37
N CYS A 347 -8.78 14.47 6.10
CA CYS A 347 -7.86 13.41 5.68
C CYS A 347 -8.45 12.01 5.85
N GLN A 348 -9.64 11.98 6.43
CA GLN A 348 -10.25 10.78 6.96
C GLN A 348 -11.07 10.11 5.86
N ASN A 349 -10.50 9.09 5.22
CA ASN A 349 -11.23 8.28 4.25
C ASN A 349 -12.45 7.63 4.92
N ASN A 350 -13.59 7.66 4.23
CA ASN A 350 -14.87 7.16 4.72
C ASN A 350 -15.37 6.01 3.85
N TYR A 351 -15.82 4.95 4.49
CA TYR A 351 -16.22 3.70 3.83
C TYR A 351 -17.55 3.20 4.36
N ILE A 352 -18.39 2.72 3.45
CA ILE A 352 -19.56 1.90 3.75
C ILE A 352 -19.24 0.46 3.33
N VAL A 353 -19.48 -0.49 4.23
CA VAL A 353 -19.42 -1.93 3.94
C VAL A 353 -20.84 -2.47 4.06
N LEU A 354 -21.50 -2.60 2.91
CA LEU A 354 -22.85 -3.16 2.80
C LEU A 354 -22.77 -4.69 2.69
N LEU A 355 -23.42 -5.41 3.60
CA LEU A 355 -23.67 -6.85 3.47
C LEU A 355 -25.15 -7.05 3.17
N SER A 356 -25.48 -7.78 2.10
CA SER A 356 -26.85 -8.12 1.72
C SER A 356 -26.93 -9.40 0.87
N ASP A 357 -28.13 -9.98 0.75
CA ASP A 357 -28.46 -10.95 -0.30
C ASP A 357 -29.20 -10.32 -1.51
N GLY A 358 -29.22 -9.00 -1.60
CA GLY A 358 -29.21 -8.27 -2.87
C GLY A 358 -30.53 -8.08 -3.61
N GLU A 359 -31.65 -8.62 -3.11
CA GLU A 359 -32.99 -8.27 -3.58
C GLU A 359 -33.53 -7.08 -2.74
N PRO A 360 -33.50 -5.82 -3.22
CA PRO A 360 -34.10 -4.71 -2.50
C PRO A 360 -35.63 -4.81 -2.52
N GLY A 361 -36.28 -4.48 -1.41
CA GLY A 361 -37.74 -4.54 -1.25
C GLY A 361 -38.23 -5.79 -0.53
N ASN A 362 -39.38 -6.34 -0.94
CA ASN A 362 -40.04 -7.45 -0.25
C ASN A 362 -40.48 -8.55 -1.24
N GLY A 363 -39.53 -9.32 -1.76
CA GLY A 363 -39.79 -10.53 -2.57
C GLY A 363 -40.55 -10.27 -3.88
N GLY A 364 -39.94 -9.55 -4.82
CA GLY A 364 -40.45 -9.32 -6.17
C GLY A 364 -41.43 -8.16 -6.36
N ASP A 365 -41.78 -7.44 -5.30
CA ASP A 365 -42.69 -6.29 -5.36
C ASP A 365 -42.09 -5.13 -6.21
N GLN A 366 -42.77 -4.78 -7.30
CA GLN A 366 -42.41 -3.70 -8.24
C GLN A 366 -42.80 -2.30 -7.70
N VAL A 367 -42.46 -2.04 -6.44
CA VAL A 367 -42.80 -0.83 -5.68
C VAL A 367 -41.55 0.03 -5.50
N GLU A 368 -41.69 1.34 -5.67
CA GLU A 368 -40.61 2.32 -5.47
C GLU A 368 -40.23 2.40 -3.99
N ASN A 369 -38.93 2.52 -3.65
CA ASN A 369 -38.51 2.73 -2.27
C ASN A 369 -38.95 4.09 -1.70
N LYS A 370 -38.80 4.24 -0.38
CA LYS A 370 -39.34 5.40 0.31
C LYS A 370 -38.49 6.64 0.07
N THR A 371 -37.16 6.52 0.02
CA THR A 371 -36.25 7.62 -0.33
C THR A 371 -36.63 8.30 -1.63
N TYR A 372 -36.78 7.56 -2.73
CA TYR A 372 -37.18 8.12 -4.02
C TYR A 372 -38.54 8.81 -3.98
N GLN A 373 -39.55 8.17 -3.35
CA GLN A 373 -40.88 8.76 -3.21
C GLN A 373 -40.85 10.11 -2.46
N GLU A 374 -40.10 10.19 -1.36
CA GLU A 374 -40.05 11.37 -0.49
C GLU A 374 -39.17 12.50 -1.08
N ILE A 375 -38.07 12.18 -1.76
CA ILE A 375 -37.28 13.17 -2.53
C ILE A 375 -38.14 13.72 -3.69
N LYS A 376 -38.88 12.87 -4.40
CA LYS A 376 -39.76 13.28 -5.51
C LYS A 376 -40.98 14.09 -5.04
N ALA A 377 -41.47 13.84 -3.83
CA ALA A 377 -42.50 14.65 -3.18
C ALA A 377 -41.97 15.97 -2.60
N GLY A 378 -40.65 16.13 -2.48
CA GLY A 378 -40.02 17.27 -1.82
C GLY A 378 -40.17 17.27 -0.29
N THR A 379 -40.41 16.09 0.32
CA THR A 379 -40.50 15.91 1.77
C THR A 379 -39.17 15.50 2.40
N MET A 380 -38.26 14.90 1.63
CA MET A 380 -36.85 14.68 2.00
C MET A 380 -35.94 15.73 1.32
N PRO A 381 -34.81 16.11 1.96
CA PRO A 381 -33.87 17.04 1.37
C PRO A 381 -33.11 16.43 0.18
N VAL A 382 -32.85 17.27 -0.82
CA VAL A 382 -31.87 17.00 -1.88
C VAL A 382 -30.47 17.09 -1.27
N LEU A 383 -29.62 16.10 -1.52
CA LEU A 383 -28.23 16.14 -1.05
C LEU A 383 -27.39 16.95 -2.03
N THR A 384 -26.67 17.96 -1.55
CA THR A 384 -25.76 18.78 -2.37
C THR A 384 -24.31 18.54 -1.98
N ASP A 385 -23.42 18.49 -2.97
CA ASP A 385 -21.97 18.52 -2.75
C ASP A 385 -21.62 19.79 -1.96
N LYS A 386 -20.91 19.64 -0.84
CA LYS A 386 -20.57 20.78 0.04
C LYS A 386 -19.51 21.70 -0.57
N SER A 387 -18.67 21.19 -1.47
CA SER A 387 -17.65 21.94 -2.21
C SER A 387 -18.20 22.61 -3.47
N ASP A 388 -19.19 21.99 -4.13
CA ASP A 388 -19.79 22.46 -5.39
C ASP A 388 -21.31 22.34 -5.37
N ALA A 389 -21.99 23.39 -4.89
CA ALA A 389 -23.45 23.48 -4.85
C ALA A 389 -24.17 23.42 -6.22
N THR A 390 -23.45 23.20 -7.35
CA THR A 390 -24.06 22.86 -8.65
C THR A 390 -24.24 21.35 -8.87
N LYS A 391 -23.63 20.50 -8.04
CA LYS A 391 -23.87 19.06 -8.01
C LYS A 391 -24.88 18.70 -6.92
N GLU A 392 -25.95 18.03 -7.32
CA GLU A 392 -26.99 17.55 -6.42
C GLU A 392 -27.41 16.11 -6.76
N PHE A 393 -27.74 15.34 -5.73
CA PHE A 393 -28.45 14.07 -5.83
C PHE A 393 -29.94 14.31 -5.58
N SER A 394 -30.75 14.15 -6.63
CA SER A 394 -32.19 14.44 -6.62
C SER A 394 -32.98 13.39 -7.39
N HIS A 395 -34.32 13.42 -7.34
CA HIS A 395 -35.15 12.45 -8.07
C HIS A 395 -34.88 12.46 -9.59
N VAL A 396 -34.35 13.56 -10.14
CA VAL A 396 -34.04 13.71 -11.57
C VAL A 396 -32.89 12.80 -12.00
N THR A 397 -31.89 12.58 -11.14
CA THR A 397 -30.81 11.62 -11.43
C THR A 397 -31.33 10.19 -11.38
N CYS A 398 -32.24 9.88 -10.44
CA CYS A 398 -32.85 8.56 -10.33
C CYS A 398 -33.87 8.24 -11.44
N ASP A 399 -34.61 9.23 -11.94
CA ASP A 399 -35.61 9.06 -13.02
C ASP A 399 -34.97 8.56 -14.34
N ALA A 400 -33.64 8.65 -14.49
CA ALA A 400 -32.89 8.07 -15.60
C ALA A 400 -32.74 6.53 -15.52
N ASN A 401 -32.90 5.95 -14.33
CA ASN A 401 -32.68 4.54 -14.02
C ASN A 401 -33.80 4.00 -13.09
N PRO A 402 -35.03 3.83 -13.60
CA PRO A 402 -36.20 3.56 -12.75
C PRO A 402 -36.25 2.14 -12.15
N ASP A 403 -35.56 1.19 -12.75
CA ASP A 403 -35.57 -0.24 -12.37
C ASP A 403 -34.15 -0.84 -12.39
N PRO A 404 -33.20 -0.34 -11.55
CA PRO A 404 -31.80 -0.78 -11.57
C PRO A 404 -31.68 -2.29 -11.36
N SER A 405 -30.99 -2.95 -12.29
CA SER A 405 -30.84 -4.43 -12.35
C SER A 405 -32.15 -5.21 -12.25
N GLY A 406 -33.29 -4.58 -12.62
CA GLY A 406 -34.62 -5.18 -12.61
C GLY A 406 -35.44 -4.95 -11.33
N PHE A 407 -34.92 -4.21 -10.35
CA PHE A 407 -35.62 -3.95 -9.09
C PHE A 407 -36.06 -2.49 -8.95
N ARG A 408 -37.36 -2.25 -9.04
CA ARG A 408 -37.94 -0.91 -8.81
C ARG A 408 -37.74 -0.36 -7.40
N ALA A 409 -37.60 -1.24 -6.41
CA ALA A 409 -37.23 -0.86 -5.05
C ALA A 409 -35.76 -0.43 -4.92
N GLY A 410 -34.91 -0.72 -5.92
CA GLY A 410 -33.50 -0.29 -5.96
C GLY A 410 -33.27 1.11 -6.55
N ILE A 411 -34.30 1.79 -7.06
CA ILE A 411 -34.21 3.11 -7.70
C ILE A 411 -33.46 4.13 -6.81
N CYS A 412 -32.62 4.98 -7.40
CA CYS A 412 -31.63 5.85 -6.73
C CYS A 412 -30.42 5.15 -6.08
N GLY A 413 -30.38 3.82 -5.93
CA GLY A 413 -29.31 3.13 -5.19
C GLY A 413 -27.91 3.42 -5.75
N PRO A 414 -27.63 3.07 -7.02
CA PRO A 414 -26.36 3.38 -7.68
C PRO A 414 -26.07 4.87 -7.77
N GLU A 415 -27.09 5.69 -8.06
CA GLU A 415 -26.93 7.14 -8.19
C GLU A 415 -26.53 7.80 -6.86
N LEU A 416 -27.01 7.26 -5.73
CA LEU A 416 -26.68 7.70 -4.39
C LEU A 416 -25.25 7.30 -4.01
N THR A 417 -24.83 6.05 -4.27
CA THR A 417 -23.46 5.62 -3.92
C THR A 417 -22.43 6.35 -4.78
N HIS A 418 -22.66 6.51 -6.09
CA HIS A 418 -21.79 7.33 -6.93
C HIS A 418 -21.75 8.79 -6.47
N PHE A 419 -22.89 9.41 -6.13
CA PHE A 419 -22.88 10.75 -5.54
C PHE A 419 -22.04 10.81 -4.26
N MET A 420 -22.17 9.82 -3.37
CA MET A 420 -21.36 9.68 -2.14
C MET A 420 -19.85 9.54 -2.39
N SER A 421 -19.47 8.97 -3.53
CA SER A 421 -18.06 8.74 -3.90
C SER A 421 -17.44 9.87 -4.73
N ASP A 422 -18.25 10.66 -5.45
CA ASP A 422 -17.80 11.69 -6.40
C ASP A 422 -17.90 13.13 -5.85
N SER A 423 -18.55 13.31 -4.69
CA SER A 423 -18.88 14.61 -4.09
C SER A 423 -18.16 14.84 -2.76
N ASP A 424 -18.23 16.08 -2.25
CA ASP A 424 -17.82 16.40 -0.89
C ASP A 424 -18.98 16.33 0.11
N HIS A 425 -18.71 15.79 1.29
CA HIS A 425 -19.66 15.51 2.36
C HIS A 425 -19.37 16.25 3.67
N SER A 426 -18.26 16.99 3.77
CA SER A 426 -17.90 17.76 4.97
C SER A 426 -17.75 19.26 4.68
N ASP A 427 -17.60 20.07 5.73
CA ASP A 427 -17.31 21.52 5.62
C ASP A 427 -15.80 21.82 5.87
N LEU A 428 -14.96 20.77 5.79
CA LEU A 428 -13.51 20.83 5.92
C LEU A 428 -12.86 21.04 4.54
N ASP A 429 -11.61 21.48 4.49
CA ASP A 429 -10.90 21.66 3.22
C ASP A 429 -10.67 20.29 2.52
N GLY A 430 -10.73 20.26 1.18
CA GLY A 430 -10.51 19.05 0.38
C GLY A 430 -11.79 18.48 -0.25
N THR A 431 -11.96 17.16 -0.21
CA THR A 431 -13.17 16.45 -0.69
C THR A 431 -13.30 15.14 0.07
N GLN A 432 -14.18 15.09 1.08
CA GLN A 432 -14.35 13.92 1.94
C GLN A 432 -15.36 12.93 1.34
N ARG A 433 -14.86 12.11 0.42
CA ARG A 433 -15.60 11.05 -0.27
C ARG A 433 -16.01 9.92 0.69
N ILE A 434 -17.09 9.24 0.35
CA ILE A 434 -17.59 8.04 1.02
C ILE A 434 -17.66 6.90 -0.01
N GLN A 435 -16.75 5.94 0.09
CA GLN A 435 -16.68 4.82 -0.86
C GLN A 435 -17.51 3.63 -0.38
N THR A 436 -18.18 2.93 -1.30
CA THR A 436 -19.05 1.79 -0.97
C THR A 436 -18.46 0.47 -1.45
N TYR A 437 -18.26 -0.45 -0.51
CA TYR A 437 -18.00 -1.87 -0.72
C TYR A 437 -19.30 -2.67 -0.54
N ALA A 438 -19.48 -3.75 -1.31
CA ALA A 438 -20.66 -4.60 -1.23
C ALA A 438 -20.29 -6.09 -1.11
N ILE A 439 -20.91 -6.78 -0.17
CA ILE A 439 -20.80 -8.23 0.01
C ILE A 439 -22.16 -8.87 -0.30
N GLY A 440 -22.20 -9.64 -1.39
CA GLY A 440 -23.33 -10.50 -1.74
C GLY A 440 -23.23 -11.82 -0.99
N PHE A 441 -24.15 -12.07 -0.07
CA PHE A 441 -24.07 -13.24 0.81
C PHE A 441 -25.19 -14.26 0.56
N GLY A 442 -24.79 -15.46 0.10
CA GLY A 442 -25.68 -16.58 -0.11
C GLY A 442 -26.49 -16.52 -1.41
N LEU A 443 -26.06 -15.77 -2.43
CA LEU A 443 -26.83 -15.46 -3.63
C LEU A 443 -27.14 -16.67 -4.52
N ASN A 444 -26.38 -17.78 -4.44
CA ASN A 444 -26.63 -19.03 -5.16
C ASN A 444 -26.89 -18.89 -6.69
N GLY A 445 -26.30 -17.85 -7.32
CA GLY A 445 -26.46 -17.56 -8.76
C GLY A 445 -27.64 -16.65 -9.13
N GLU A 446 -28.20 -15.90 -8.18
CA GLU A 446 -29.18 -14.84 -8.45
C GLU A 446 -28.56 -13.63 -9.18
N ALA A 447 -28.43 -13.75 -10.50
CA ALA A 447 -27.73 -12.79 -11.35
C ALA A 447 -28.24 -11.34 -11.26
N ASN A 448 -29.54 -11.11 -10.99
CA ASN A 448 -30.07 -9.76 -10.80
C ASN A 448 -29.65 -9.17 -9.46
N SER A 449 -29.77 -9.94 -8.37
CA SER A 449 -29.39 -9.56 -7.00
C SER A 449 -27.89 -9.22 -6.93
N GLU A 450 -27.06 -10.05 -7.57
CA GLU A 450 -25.62 -9.81 -7.75
C GLU A 450 -25.33 -8.56 -8.59
N ALA A 451 -26.02 -8.38 -9.73
CA ALA A 451 -25.85 -7.20 -10.58
C ALA A 451 -26.29 -5.90 -9.88
N TYR A 452 -27.30 -5.96 -9.00
CA TYR A 452 -27.72 -4.82 -8.19
C TYR A 452 -26.64 -4.45 -7.17
N LEU A 453 -26.15 -5.39 -6.36
CA LEU A 453 -25.06 -5.14 -5.40
C LEU A 453 -23.79 -4.63 -6.07
N LYS A 454 -23.40 -5.19 -7.22
CA LYS A 454 -22.28 -4.69 -8.03
C LYS A 454 -22.48 -3.23 -8.44
N SER A 455 -23.70 -2.84 -8.84
CA SER A 455 -24.01 -1.45 -9.20
C SER A 455 -23.99 -0.45 -8.04
N LEU A 456 -23.86 -0.91 -6.79
CA LEU A 456 -23.69 -0.05 -5.62
C LEU A 456 -22.21 0.21 -5.28
N VAL A 457 -21.27 -0.57 -5.82
CA VAL A 457 -19.84 -0.47 -5.52
C VAL A 457 -19.23 0.73 -6.22
N THR A 458 -18.40 1.50 -5.49
CA THR A 458 -17.77 2.74 -6.02
C THR A 458 -16.25 2.72 -5.98
N THR A 459 -15.67 1.60 -5.57
CA THR A 459 -14.23 1.33 -5.64
C THR A 459 -13.79 0.69 -6.96
N ASP A 460 -14.74 0.42 -7.85
CA ASP A 460 -14.55 -0.33 -9.09
C ASP A 460 -13.81 0.46 -10.18
N ASP A 461 -12.99 -0.23 -10.97
CA ASP A 461 -12.50 0.30 -12.24
C ASP A 461 -13.35 -0.26 -13.38
N ALA A 462 -14.21 0.59 -13.96
CA ALA A 462 -15.09 0.22 -15.07
C ALA A 462 -14.37 -0.28 -16.36
N THR A 463 -13.04 -0.40 -16.36
CA THR A 463 -12.26 -1.07 -17.41
C THR A 463 -11.96 -2.55 -17.13
N THR A 464 -12.18 -3.07 -15.92
CA THR A 464 -12.07 -4.51 -15.59
C THR A 464 -13.40 -5.26 -15.78
N PRO A 465 -13.37 -6.57 -16.10
CA PRO A 465 -14.57 -7.40 -16.18
C PRO A 465 -15.08 -7.88 -14.81
N GLU A 466 -14.24 -7.81 -13.79
CA GLU A 466 -14.60 -7.99 -12.38
C GLU A 466 -14.82 -6.62 -11.74
N VAL A 467 -15.77 -6.53 -10.79
CA VAL A 467 -16.15 -5.30 -10.10
C VAL A 467 -15.31 -5.18 -8.82
N GLU A 468 -14.26 -4.36 -8.84
CA GLU A 468 -13.31 -4.23 -7.73
C GLU A 468 -14.00 -3.64 -6.48
N GLY A 469 -14.13 -4.45 -5.43
CA GLY A 469 -14.83 -4.09 -4.18
C GLY A 469 -16.23 -4.72 -4.03
N TYR A 470 -16.70 -5.48 -5.03
CA TYR A 470 -17.75 -6.47 -4.81
C TYR A 470 -17.16 -7.80 -4.34
N PHE A 471 -17.75 -8.41 -3.33
CA PHE A 471 -17.35 -9.72 -2.82
C PHE A 471 -18.55 -10.66 -2.78
N SER A 472 -18.40 -11.87 -3.34
CA SER A 472 -19.40 -12.93 -3.22
C SER A 472 -18.97 -13.93 -2.15
N ALA A 473 -19.90 -14.31 -1.26
CA ALA A 473 -19.67 -15.29 -0.20
C ALA A 473 -20.88 -16.21 -0.01
N GLU A 474 -20.63 -17.51 0.15
CA GLU A 474 -21.66 -18.54 0.38
C GLU A 474 -21.49 -19.22 1.75
N ASP A 475 -20.37 -18.99 2.45
CA ASP A 475 -20.10 -19.55 3.78
C ASP A 475 -19.29 -18.62 4.72
N GLU A 476 -19.09 -19.06 5.96
CA GLU A 476 -18.43 -18.33 7.04
C GLU A 476 -16.96 -18.00 6.76
N VAL A 477 -16.27 -18.86 6.00
CA VAL A 477 -14.85 -18.68 5.67
C VAL A 477 -14.72 -17.66 4.55
N GLN A 478 -15.55 -17.77 3.51
CA GLN A 478 -15.61 -16.80 2.40
C GLN A 478 -16.03 -15.41 2.91
N LEU A 479 -17.02 -15.35 3.81
CA LEU A 479 -17.49 -14.10 4.36
C LEU A 479 -16.45 -13.43 5.29
N SER A 480 -15.77 -14.21 6.13
CA SER A 480 -14.64 -13.71 6.94
C SER A 480 -13.51 -13.19 6.06
N LYS A 481 -13.24 -13.89 4.94
CA LYS A 481 -12.22 -13.48 3.97
C LYS A 481 -12.60 -12.15 3.31
N ALA A 482 -13.83 -12.01 2.80
CA ALA A 482 -14.31 -10.79 2.17
C ALA A 482 -14.17 -9.56 3.08
N PHE A 483 -14.69 -9.63 4.31
CA PHE A 483 -14.53 -8.57 5.30
C PHE A 483 -13.06 -8.27 5.62
N SER A 484 -12.19 -9.30 5.70
CA SER A 484 -10.75 -9.10 5.96
C SER A 484 -10.04 -8.40 4.80
N GLU A 485 -10.38 -8.76 3.55
CA GLU A 485 -9.81 -8.14 2.35
C GLU A 485 -10.25 -6.68 2.22
N ILE A 486 -11.53 -6.36 2.51
CA ILE A 486 -12.05 -4.99 2.57
C ILE A 486 -11.28 -4.15 3.61
N LEU A 487 -11.17 -4.62 4.85
CA LEU A 487 -10.46 -3.87 5.89
C LEU A 487 -8.95 -3.73 5.61
N ALA A 488 -8.34 -4.71 4.93
CA ALA A 488 -6.96 -4.63 4.50
C ALA A 488 -6.77 -3.56 3.40
N GLN A 489 -7.64 -3.52 2.39
CA GLN A 489 -7.62 -2.50 1.33
C GLN A 489 -7.85 -1.08 1.90
N ILE A 490 -8.84 -0.93 2.77
CA ILE A 490 -9.11 0.32 3.52
C ILE A 490 -7.88 0.80 4.32
N SER A 491 -7.02 -0.12 4.76
CA SER A 491 -5.81 0.22 5.53
C SER A 491 -4.55 0.50 4.66
N SER A 492 -4.59 0.29 3.34
CA SER A 492 -3.39 0.38 2.49
C SER A 492 -3.23 1.75 1.81
N SER A 493 -2.21 2.51 2.24
CA SER A 493 -1.74 3.72 1.55
C SER A 493 -0.66 3.38 0.51
N THR A 494 -0.99 3.46 -0.77
CA THR A 494 -0.07 3.17 -1.89
C THR A 494 1.11 4.15 -1.88
N THR A 495 2.34 3.65 -2.03
CA THR A 495 3.54 4.50 -1.91
C THR A 495 4.75 3.87 -2.64
N SER A 496 5.27 4.59 -3.63
CA SER A 496 6.47 4.22 -4.40
C SER A 496 7.74 4.54 -3.63
N PHE A 497 8.69 3.60 -3.53
CA PHE A 497 9.87 3.74 -2.66
C PHE A 497 11.26 3.44 -3.29
N ALA A 498 11.35 3.08 -4.58
CA ALA A 498 12.65 2.80 -5.22
C ALA A 498 13.17 3.95 -6.09
N ALA A 499 14.50 4.02 -6.21
CA ALA A 499 15.20 5.07 -6.95
C ALA A 499 14.90 4.99 -8.47
N PRO A 500 14.63 6.13 -9.15
CA PRO A 500 14.40 6.13 -10.58
C PRO A 500 15.60 5.72 -11.44
N GLY A 501 15.33 5.02 -12.53
CA GLY A 501 16.32 4.69 -13.55
C GLY A 501 16.47 5.81 -14.59
N TYR A 502 17.72 6.13 -14.94
CA TYR A 502 18.10 7.06 -16.00
C TYR A 502 18.98 6.36 -17.05
N SER A 503 18.84 6.72 -18.32
CA SER A 503 19.63 6.16 -19.41
C SER A 503 20.58 7.19 -20.04
N VAL A 504 21.73 6.74 -20.56
CA VAL A 504 22.65 7.58 -21.36
C VAL A 504 22.16 7.65 -22.81
N ASN A 505 22.16 8.85 -23.40
CA ASN A 505 21.84 9.07 -24.81
C ASN A 505 23.03 8.64 -25.67
N THR A 506 22.92 7.50 -26.36
CA THR A 506 24.05 6.94 -27.11
C THR A 506 24.31 7.66 -28.44
N SER A 507 23.35 8.43 -28.96
CA SER A 507 23.56 9.29 -30.14
C SER A 507 24.51 10.46 -29.90
N THR A 508 24.62 10.94 -28.67
CA THR A 508 25.57 11.99 -28.27
C THR A 508 26.75 11.47 -27.46
N GLY A 509 26.56 10.39 -26.68
CA GLY A 509 27.56 9.83 -25.77
C GLY A 509 27.96 10.76 -24.62
N LEU A 510 27.31 11.92 -24.50
CA LEU A 510 27.69 13.01 -23.59
C LEU A 510 26.59 13.35 -22.57
N SER A 511 25.33 13.06 -22.87
CA SER A 511 24.19 13.38 -22.00
C SER A 511 23.36 12.15 -21.65
N ASN A 512 22.51 12.26 -20.64
CA ASN A 512 21.39 11.37 -20.40
C ASN A 512 20.26 11.63 -21.42
N GLU A 513 19.36 10.66 -21.55
CA GLU A 513 18.11 10.84 -22.28
C GLU A 513 17.14 11.74 -21.49
N PRO A 514 16.26 12.49 -22.18
CA PRO A 514 15.23 13.30 -21.53
C PRO A 514 14.02 12.45 -21.06
N VAL A 515 14.29 11.29 -20.45
CA VAL A 515 13.28 10.40 -19.88
C VAL A 515 13.75 9.81 -18.56
N VAL A 516 12.81 9.51 -17.68
CA VAL A 516 13.05 8.87 -16.38
C VAL A 516 12.07 7.71 -16.20
N TYR A 517 12.54 6.61 -15.59
CA TYR A 517 11.75 5.43 -15.30
C TYR A 517 11.58 5.30 -13.79
N ILE A 518 10.36 5.39 -13.29
CA ILE A 518 10.06 5.45 -11.86
C ILE A 518 9.37 4.15 -11.45
N PRO A 519 9.99 3.32 -10.59
CA PRO A 519 9.32 2.15 -10.03
C PRO A 519 8.25 2.58 -9.02
N VAL A 520 7.10 1.94 -9.02
CA VAL A 520 5.99 2.20 -8.08
C VAL A 520 5.47 0.87 -7.53
N PHE A 521 5.05 0.81 -6.28
CA PHE A 521 4.54 -0.43 -5.69
C PHE A 521 3.58 -0.19 -4.51
N ASP A 522 2.78 -1.22 -4.22
CA ASP A 522 1.80 -1.23 -3.13
C ASP A 522 2.27 -2.15 -2.02
N LYS A 523 2.61 -1.55 -0.87
CA LYS A 523 2.94 -2.28 0.36
C LYS A 523 1.70 -3.02 0.88
N ALA A 524 1.88 -4.28 1.30
CA ALA A 524 0.85 -5.08 1.95
C ALA A 524 1.42 -5.78 3.19
N LYS A 525 0.61 -6.03 4.23
CA LYS A 525 1.04 -6.86 5.37
C LYS A 525 1.32 -8.33 4.95
N THR A 526 0.86 -8.73 3.76
CA THR A 526 1.04 -10.06 3.15
C THR A 526 2.33 -10.18 2.32
N PRO A 527 2.83 -11.39 2.04
CA PRO A 527 4.13 -11.58 1.39
C PRO A 527 4.28 -11.04 -0.04
N ARG A 528 3.20 -10.96 -0.81
CA ARG A 528 3.20 -10.41 -2.18
C ARG A 528 2.86 -8.92 -2.14
N TRP A 529 3.73 -8.09 -2.70
CA TRP A 529 3.44 -6.69 -3.02
C TRP A 529 3.30 -6.55 -4.54
N SER A 530 2.39 -5.67 -4.97
CA SER A 530 2.18 -5.36 -6.39
C SER A 530 3.17 -4.27 -6.80
N GLY A 531 3.76 -4.36 -7.99
CA GLY A 531 4.68 -3.36 -8.50
C GLY A 531 4.46 -3.03 -9.98
N ASN A 532 5.04 -1.91 -10.40
CA ASN A 532 4.98 -1.41 -11.76
C ASN A 532 6.19 -0.49 -12.03
N LEU A 533 6.48 -0.23 -13.31
CA LEU A 533 7.51 0.71 -13.76
C LEU A 533 6.86 1.72 -14.70
N LYS A 534 6.77 2.98 -14.27
CA LYS A 534 6.18 4.08 -15.05
C LYS A 534 7.25 4.89 -15.76
N LYS A 535 6.95 5.47 -16.92
CA LYS A 535 7.91 6.26 -17.72
C LYS A 535 7.45 7.71 -17.87
N PHE A 536 8.35 8.67 -17.61
CA PHE A 536 8.07 10.11 -17.72
C PHE A 536 9.12 10.84 -18.55
N THR A 537 8.83 12.07 -18.95
CA THR A 537 9.78 12.95 -19.67
C THR A 537 10.55 13.81 -18.67
N LEU A 538 11.83 14.08 -18.94
CA LEU A 538 12.56 15.17 -18.28
C LEU A 538 12.49 16.40 -19.18
N GLY A 539 11.85 17.46 -18.69
CA GLY A 539 11.66 18.71 -19.42
C GLY A 539 12.06 19.92 -18.59
N GLN A 540 11.85 21.13 -19.12
CA GLN A 540 12.06 22.37 -18.39
C GLN A 540 10.72 23.03 -18.08
N ASN A 541 10.59 23.57 -16.87
CA ASN A 541 9.45 24.41 -16.49
C ASN A 541 9.61 25.85 -17.05
N SER A 542 8.63 26.71 -16.79
CA SER A 542 8.62 28.12 -17.23
C SER A 542 9.77 28.97 -16.66
N ALA A 543 10.45 28.51 -15.60
CA ALA A 543 11.64 29.13 -15.02
C ALA A 543 12.96 28.50 -15.53
N GLY A 544 12.91 27.48 -16.39
CA GLY A 544 14.07 26.78 -16.92
C GLY A 544 14.63 25.65 -16.03
N LYS A 545 14.04 25.41 -14.84
CA LYS A 545 14.47 24.31 -13.95
C LYS A 545 14.00 22.96 -14.54
N SER A 546 14.87 21.97 -14.45
CA SER A 546 14.66 20.59 -14.93
C SER A 546 13.58 19.92 -14.06
N VAL A 547 12.48 19.45 -14.67
CA VAL A 547 11.29 18.87 -13.99
C VAL A 547 10.87 17.55 -14.61
N ILE A 548 10.19 16.70 -13.83
CA ILE A 548 9.62 15.43 -14.30
C ILE A 548 8.22 15.71 -14.83
N GLN A 549 8.00 15.45 -16.12
CA GLN A 549 6.77 15.77 -16.83
C GLN A 549 5.93 14.54 -17.16
N SER A 550 4.62 14.69 -16.93
CA SER A 550 3.55 13.84 -17.44
C SER A 550 3.51 13.87 -18.97
N LYS A 551 2.79 12.91 -19.56
CA LYS A 551 2.60 12.74 -21.00
C LYS A 551 2.04 13.98 -21.73
N ASP A 552 1.33 14.86 -21.03
CA ASP A 552 0.78 16.12 -21.54
C ASP A 552 1.72 17.34 -21.38
N GLY A 553 2.84 17.18 -20.65
CA GLY A 553 3.81 18.23 -20.34
C GLY A 553 3.60 18.94 -18.99
N SER A 554 2.55 18.60 -18.23
CA SER A 554 2.38 19.04 -16.84
C SER A 554 3.42 18.37 -15.91
N PRO A 555 3.71 18.91 -14.70
CA PRO A 555 4.49 18.20 -13.70
C PRO A 555 3.82 16.86 -13.33
N ALA A 556 4.60 15.78 -13.24
CA ALA A 556 4.10 14.48 -12.80
C ALA A 556 4.16 14.29 -11.28
N LEU A 557 5.02 15.06 -10.62
CA LEU A 557 5.41 14.90 -9.22
C LEU A 557 5.59 16.28 -8.57
N ASN A 558 5.33 16.36 -7.26
CA ASN A 558 5.66 17.53 -6.46
C ASN A 558 7.12 17.50 -5.95
N GLU A 559 7.54 18.54 -5.21
CA GLU A 559 8.91 18.68 -4.69
C GLU A 559 9.30 17.68 -3.58
N LEU A 560 8.38 16.82 -3.12
CA LEU A 560 8.63 15.72 -2.19
C LEU A 560 8.55 14.34 -2.87
N GLY A 561 8.35 14.28 -4.19
CA GLY A 561 8.28 13.03 -4.94
C GLY A 561 6.97 12.26 -4.78
N VAL A 562 5.88 12.94 -4.41
CA VAL A 562 4.50 12.43 -4.47
C VAL A 562 3.93 12.72 -5.87
N PHE A 563 3.20 11.76 -6.45
CA PHE A 563 2.58 11.92 -7.76
C PHE A 563 1.37 12.85 -7.72
N GLU A 564 1.21 13.65 -8.77
CA GLU A 564 -0.04 14.35 -9.03
C GLU A 564 -1.09 13.33 -9.56
N ASP A 565 -2.33 13.36 -9.08
CA ASP A 565 -3.39 12.44 -9.53
C ASP A 565 -3.65 12.50 -11.05
N THR A 566 -3.42 13.67 -11.65
CA THR A 566 -3.55 13.89 -13.10
C THR A 566 -2.34 13.41 -13.90
N ALA A 567 -1.27 12.92 -13.26
CA ALA A 567 -0.10 12.44 -13.97
C ALA A 567 -0.44 11.19 -14.80
N THR A 568 -0.16 11.22 -16.10
CA THR A 568 -0.27 10.07 -17.00
C THR A 568 1.14 9.69 -17.46
N ASP A 569 1.48 8.40 -17.35
CA ASP A 569 2.78 7.90 -17.80
C ASP A 569 2.85 7.74 -19.34
N LEU A 570 4.06 7.74 -19.90
CA LEU A 570 4.27 7.68 -21.35
C LEU A 570 3.89 6.35 -22.00
N TRP A 571 3.85 5.25 -21.24
CA TRP A 571 3.39 3.93 -21.71
C TRP A 571 1.88 3.73 -21.53
N SER A 572 1.25 4.47 -20.61
CA SER A 572 -0.20 4.49 -20.38
C SER A 572 -1.00 4.56 -21.68
N THR A 573 -1.95 3.65 -21.85
CA THR A 573 -2.93 3.67 -22.95
C THR A 573 -4.19 4.44 -22.58
N ALA A 574 -4.36 4.78 -21.31
CA ALA A 574 -5.51 5.52 -20.78
C ALA A 574 -5.52 7.00 -21.23
N SER A 575 -6.71 7.60 -21.15
CA SER A 575 -6.94 9.04 -21.38
C SER A 575 -7.08 9.86 -20.09
N THR A 576 -6.99 9.21 -18.93
CA THR A 576 -7.04 9.80 -17.59
C THR A 576 -5.66 9.73 -16.94
N GLY A 577 -5.48 10.46 -15.83
CA GLY A 577 -4.32 10.27 -14.95
C GLY A 577 -4.25 8.83 -14.44
N ASP A 578 -3.04 8.31 -14.31
CA ASP A 578 -2.73 7.05 -13.64
C ASP A 578 -1.96 7.25 -12.31
N GLY A 579 -1.46 8.46 -12.05
CA GLY A 579 -1.00 8.95 -10.74
C GLY A 579 -0.01 8.02 -10.02
N ALA A 580 -0.17 7.89 -8.71
CA ALA A 580 0.56 6.91 -7.90
C ALA A 580 0.08 5.46 -8.08
N VAL A 581 -1.09 5.23 -8.73
CA VAL A 581 -1.78 3.94 -8.74
C VAL A 581 -0.96 2.90 -9.51
N VAL A 582 -0.62 1.79 -8.84
CA VAL A 582 0.30 0.77 -9.36
C VAL A 582 -0.37 -0.12 -10.40
N THR A 583 -1.66 -0.42 -10.24
CA THR A 583 -2.45 -1.21 -11.20
C THR A 583 -2.70 -0.48 -12.53
N LYS A 584 -2.51 0.85 -12.58
CA LYS A 584 -2.78 1.69 -13.75
C LYS A 584 -1.51 2.12 -14.48
N GLY A 585 -1.54 2.05 -15.81
CA GLY A 585 -0.43 2.46 -16.68
C GLY A 585 0.84 1.60 -16.52
N GLY A 586 1.98 2.18 -16.88
CA GLY A 586 3.31 1.61 -16.77
C GLY A 586 3.55 0.31 -17.56
N ALA A 587 4.65 -0.37 -17.25
CA ALA A 587 5.02 -1.64 -17.88
C ALA A 587 4.13 -2.82 -17.44
N ALA A 588 3.60 -2.82 -16.22
CA ALA A 588 2.84 -3.94 -15.67
C ALA A 588 1.56 -4.22 -16.48
N SER A 589 0.80 -3.17 -16.82
CA SER A 589 -0.43 -3.27 -17.63
C SER A 589 -0.19 -3.67 -19.10
N LEU A 590 1.07 -3.71 -19.54
CA LEU A 590 1.47 -4.05 -20.92
C LEU A 590 2.09 -5.45 -21.07
N ILE A 591 2.16 -6.22 -19.98
CA ILE A 591 2.53 -7.63 -20.00
C ILE A 591 1.42 -8.43 -20.68
N ASP A 592 1.77 -9.41 -21.52
CA ASP A 592 0.82 -10.34 -22.17
C ASP A 592 1.00 -11.75 -21.58
N PRO A 593 0.18 -12.15 -20.59
CA PRO A 593 0.32 -13.45 -19.92
C PRO A 593 0.28 -14.67 -20.85
N ASN A 594 -0.41 -14.57 -22.00
CA ASN A 594 -0.51 -15.67 -22.97
C ASN A 594 0.80 -15.84 -23.76
N ASN A 595 1.41 -14.74 -24.19
CA ASN A 595 2.61 -14.77 -25.05
C ASN A 595 3.94 -14.49 -24.31
N ARG A 596 3.90 -14.18 -23.01
CA ARG A 596 5.05 -13.92 -22.13
C ARG A 596 6.14 -15.00 -22.21
N LEU A 597 7.37 -14.58 -22.52
CA LEU A 597 8.57 -15.43 -22.47
C LEU A 597 9.12 -15.49 -21.03
N ALA A 598 8.39 -16.16 -20.14
CA ALA A 598 8.85 -16.47 -18.79
C ALA A 598 9.83 -17.65 -18.82
N VAL A 599 11.05 -17.46 -18.30
CA VAL A 599 12.17 -18.41 -18.37
C VAL A 599 12.91 -18.54 -17.03
N SER A 600 13.60 -19.65 -16.84
CA SER A 600 14.32 -20.01 -15.61
C SER A 600 15.47 -20.98 -15.93
N ASP A 601 16.45 -21.12 -15.03
CA ASP A 601 17.64 -21.95 -15.22
C ASP A 601 17.43 -23.44 -14.85
N ILE A 602 16.21 -23.95 -15.03
CA ILE A 602 15.75 -25.31 -14.64
C ILE A 602 16.63 -26.42 -15.21
N SER A 603 16.98 -26.36 -16.50
CA SER A 603 17.81 -27.37 -17.17
C SER A 603 19.26 -26.93 -17.37
N CYS A 604 19.71 -25.90 -16.62
CA CYS A 604 20.98 -25.22 -16.86
C CYS A 604 22.03 -25.44 -15.75
N SER A 605 23.23 -25.86 -16.18
CA SER A 605 24.44 -25.89 -15.34
C SER A 605 25.34 -24.67 -15.54
N SER A 606 25.59 -24.27 -16.80
CA SER A 606 26.46 -23.15 -17.21
C SER A 606 26.35 -22.95 -18.72
N ASP A 607 26.47 -21.72 -19.22
CA ASP A 607 26.39 -21.32 -20.64
C ASP A 607 25.23 -21.99 -21.40
N CYS A 608 23.99 -21.64 -21.01
CA CYS A 608 22.76 -22.21 -21.56
C CYS A 608 21.84 -21.15 -22.18
N ASP A 609 21.12 -21.52 -23.23
CA ASP A 609 20.03 -20.73 -23.79
C ASP A 609 18.75 -20.89 -22.96
N LEU A 610 18.28 -19.80 -22.34
CA LEU A 610 17.10 -19.78 -21.47
C LEU A 610 15.80 -19.80 -22.27
N SER A 611 15.83 -19.45 -23.56
CA SER A 611 14.64 -19.45 -24.44
C SER A 611 14.20 -20.85 -24.89
N LEU A 612 15.00 -21.89 -24.61
CA LEU A 612 14.68 -23.29 -24.91
C LEU A 612 13.52 -23.80 -24.05
N ILE A 613 12.68 -24.67 -24.61
CA ILE A 613 11.43 -25.14 -23.97
C ILE A 613 11.65 -25.69 -22.55
N ASN A 614 12.73 -26.43 -22.31
CA ASN A 614 13.07 -27.02 -21.00
C ASN A 614 13.33 -25.99 -19.87
N ASN A 615 13.57 -24.73 -20.25
CA ASN A 615 13.85 -23.62 -19.34
C ASN A 615 12.64 -22.67 -19.21
N LYS A 616 11.55 -22.87 -19.97
CA LYS A 616 10.37 -22.03 -19.89
C LYS A 616 9.51 -22.35 -18.67
N LEU A 617 8.97 -21.32 -18.03
CA LEU A 617 7.93 -21.48 -17.03
C LEU A 617 6.60 -21.64 -17.76
N VAL A 618 6.27 -22.88 -18.11
CA VAL A 618 5.04 -23.25 -18.81
C VAL A 618 4.45 -24.54 -18.21
N PRO A 619 3.11 -24.72 -18.22
CA PRO A 619 2.47 -25.86 -17.56
C PRO A 619 2.96 -27.23 -18.05
N GLU A 620 3.39 -27.35 -19.31
CA GLU A 620 3.94 -28.58 -19.88
C GLU A 620 5.17 -29.08 -19.10
N ASN A 621 5.99 -28.17 -18.56
CA ASN A 621 7.15 -28.52 -17.73
C ASN A 621 6.78 -28.87 -16.28
N ALA A 622 5.55 -28.60 -15.85
CA ALA A 622 5.02 -28.86 -14.50
C ALA A 622 4.24 -30.19 -14.38
N THR A 623 4.11 -30.93 -15.49
CA THR A 623 3.46 -32.25 -15.54
C THR A 623 4.16 -33.31 -14.69
N ASP A 624 3.50 -34.43 -14.38
CA ASP A 624 4.11 -35.58 -13.71
C ASP A 624 5.23 -36.18 -14.60
N GLY A 625 6.47 -36.12 -14.11
CA GLY A 625 7.67 -36.45 -14.89
C GLY A 625 8.21 -35.30 -15.74
N GLY A 626 7.63 -34.10 -15.62
CA GLY A 626 8.19 -32.84 -16.11
C GLY A 626 9.46 -32.41 -15.37
N LEU A 627 9.96 -31.21 -15.70
CA LEU A 627 11.22 -30.68 -15.17
C LEU A 627 11.03 -29.82 -13.92
N ILE A 628 9.84 -29.24 -13.72
CA ILE A 628 9.50 -28.43 -12.54
C ILE A 628 8.87 -29.36 -11.49
N THR A 629 9.54 -29.52 -10.35
CA THR A 629 9.13 -30.45 -9.29
C THR A 629 8.49 -29.74 -8.09
N ASN A 630 7.78 -30.48 -7.23
CA ASN A 630 7.22 -29.96 -5.98
C ASN A 630 8.29 -29.23 -5.14
N GLN A 631 9.47 -29.84 -5.00
CA GLN A 631 10.61 -29.26 -4.28
C GLN A 631 11.07 -27.92 -4.85
N MET A 632 11.04 -27.72 -6.18
CA MET A 632 11.39 -26.43 -6.78
C MET A 632 10.37 -25.34 -6.44
N LEU A 633 9.09 -25.70 -6.33
CA LEU A 633 7.98 -24.80 -6.01
C LEU A 633 7.72 -24.65 -4.50
N GLY A 634 8.52 -25.29 -3.64
CA GLY A 634 8.31 -25.26 -2.19
C GLY A 634 7.04 -25.97 -1.72
N LEU A 635 6.56 -26.94 -2.50
CA LEU A 635 5.40 -27.78 -2.20
C LEU A 635 5.81 -29.08 -1.50
N ASP A 636 4.88 -29.68 -0.76
CA ASP A 636 5.03 -31.00 -0.14
C ASP A 636 5.19 -32.13 -1.19
N ASP A 637 5.80 -33.24 -0.77
CA ASP A 637 6.13 -34.37 -1.65
C ASP A 637 4.90 -35.05 -2.30
N ASP A 638 3.70 -34.88 -1.73
CA ASP A 638 2.43 -35.44 -2.23
C ASP A 638 1.56 -34.44 -3.03
N ALA A 639 2.01 -33.19 -3.19
CA ALA A 639 1.31 -32.20 -4.02
C ALA A 639 1.20 -32.62 -5.50
N THR A 640 0.08 -32.26 -6.12
CA THR A 640 -0.39 -32.77 -7.40
C THR A 640 0.17 -32.02 -8.62
N GLU A 641 0.10 -32.66 -9.80
CA GLU A 641 0.32 -31.99 -11.10
C GLU A 641 -0.54 -30.74 -11.27
N THR A 642 -1.81 -30.81 -10.90
CA THR A 642 -2.76 -29.68 -11.01
C THR A 642 -2.30 -28.49 -10.20
N GLU A 643 -1.83 -28.68 -8.96
CA GLU A 643 -1.32 -27.59 -8.12
C GLU A 643 -0.06 -26.96 -8.73
N ARG A 644 0.90 -27.76 -9.23
CA ARG A 644 2.08 -27.23 -9.93
C ARG A 644 1.70 -26.42 -11.18
N MET A 645 0.77 -26.92 -11.99
CA MET A 645 0.28 -26.22 -13.18
C MET A 645 -0.46 -24.92 -12.82
N THR A 646 -1.22 -24.90 -11.72
CA THR A 646 -1.88 -23.69 -11.21
C THR A 646 -0.86 -22.64 -10.81
N LEU A 647 0.18 -23.00 -10.03
CA LEU A 647 1.26 -22.07 -9.66
C LEU A 647 2.00 -21.50 -10.89
N ILE A 648 2.29 -22.33 -11.89
CA ILE A 648 2.98 -21.89 -13.11
C ILE A 648 2.09 -21.05 -14.04
N ASN A 649 0.78 -21.27 -14.08
CA ASN A 649 -0.12 -20.33 -14.75
C ASN A 649 -0.25 -19.02 -13.98
N TYR A 650 -0.41 -19.09 -12.65
CA TYR A 650 -0.52 -17.93 -11.78
C TYR A 650 0.66 -16.98 -11.95
N ILE A 651 1.92 -17.45 -11.84
CA ILE A 651 3.11 -16.58 -11.93
C ILE A 651 3.29 -15.92 -13.31
N ARG A 652 2.65 -16.46 -14.34
CA ARG A 652 2.60 -15.85 -15.67
C ARG A 652 1.53 -14.76 -15.80
N GLY A 653 0.65 -14.59 -14.82
CA GLY A 653 -0.52 -13.73 -14.88
C GLY A 653 -1.77 -14.42 -15.44
N ARG A 654 -1.98 -15.72 -15.18
CA ARG A 654 -3.14 -16.47 -15.69
C ARG A 654 -3.84 -17.26 -14.57
N THR A 655 -5.15 -17.07 -14.45
CA THR A 655 -6.01 -17.84 -13.53
C THR A 655 -6.98 -18.68 -14.37
N LEU A 656 -7.19 -19.95 -14.03
CA LEU A 656 -8.15 -20.79 -14.76
C LEU A 656 -9.57 -20.49 -14.26
N ASN A 657 -10.43 -20.01 -15.14
CA ASN A 657 -11.83 -19.81 -14.85
C ASN A 657 -12.57 -21.15 -14.88
N SER A 658 -13.17 -21.56 -13.77
CA SER A 658 -13.85 -22.85 -13.65
C SER A 658 -15.16 -22.94 -14.44
N GLU A 659 -15.78 -21.80 -14.78
CA GLU A 659 -17.07 -21.75 -15.47
C GLU A 659 -16.89 -21.75 -16.99
N THR A 660 -16.01 -20.89 -17.49
CA THR A 660 -15.74 -20.77 -18.93
C THR A 660 -14.75 -21.82 -19.44
N SER A 661 -13.93 -22.41 -18.55
CA SER A 661 -12.74 -23.20 -18.89
C SER A 661 -11.67 -22.43 -19.70
N GLU A 662 -11.75 -21.10 -19.72
CA GLU A 662 -10.73 -20.21 -20.28
C GLU A 662 -9.81 -19.66 -19.17
N TYR A 663 -8.81 -18.87 -19.54
CA TYR A 663 -7.88 -18.28 -18.58
C TYR A 663 -8.07 -16.77 -18.48
N ASP A 664 -8.42 -16.29 -17.29
CA ASP A 664 -8.50 -14.88 -16.97
C ASP A 664 -7.09 -14.30 -16.81
N LEU A 665 -6.84 -13.17 -17.49
CA LEU A 665 -5.51 -12.60 -17.67
C LEU A 665 -5.29 -11.45 -16.70
N HIS A 666 -4.25 -11.59 -15.88
CA HIS A 666 -3.89 -10.67 -14.82
C HIS A 666 -2.49 -10.10 -15.14
N PRO A 667 -2.37 -9.10 -16.03
CA PRO A 667 -1.10 -8.47 -16.36
C PRO A 667 -0.57 -7.74 -15.11
N ARG A 668 0.55 -8.21 -14.56
CA ARG A 668 1.08 -7.73 -13.30
C ARG A 668 2.59 -7.97 -13.19
N MET A 669 3.17 -7.34 -12.18
CA MET A 669 4.57 -7.41 -11.80
C MET A 669 4.63 -7.27 -10.26
N GLY A 670 5.65 -7.84 -9.62
CA GLY A 670 5.94 -7.55 -8.21
C GLY A 670 6.69 -6.24 -8.01
N ASP A 671 6.81 -5.82 -6.76
CA ASP A 671 7.55 -4.62 -6.38
C ASP A 671 9.02 -4.65 -6.80
N MET A 672 9.56 -3.44 -6.98
CA MET A 672 10.99 -3.17 -7.10
C MET A 672 11.35 -2.34 -5.89
N LEU A 673 11.98 -2.94 -4.88
CA LEU A 673 12.28 -2.26 -3.62
C LEU A 673 13.65 -1.59 -3.64
N HIS A 674 14.69 -2.29 -4.10
CA HIS A 674 16.06 -1.77 -4.09
C HIS A 674 16.78 -1.74 -5.44
N THR A 675 16.28 -2.44 -6.46
CA THR A 675 16.97 -2.53 -7.75
C THR A 675 16.70 -1.34 -8.67
N GLU A 676 17.75 -0.59 -9.01
CA GLU A 676 17.73 0.43 -10.07
C GLU A 676 17.66 -0.21 -11.48
N PRO A 677 16.76 0.25 -12.38
CA PRO A 677 16.69 -0.24 -13.75
C PRO A 677 17.93 0.10 -14.61
N VAL A 678 18.32 -0.83 -15.48
CA VAL A 678 19.47 -0.66 -16.40
C VAL A 678 19.00 -0.63 -17.84
N VAL A 679 19.43 0.37 -18.62
CA VAL A 679 19.01 0.56 -20.02
C VAL A 679 20.15 0.28 -21.02
N ILE A 680 19.90 -0.53 -22.04
CA ILE A 680 20.86 -0.95 -23.08
C ILE A 680 20.32 -0.63 -24.49
N THR A 681 21.15 -0.04 -25.34
CA THR A 681 20.83 0.27 -26.74
C THR A 681 21.40 -0.79 -27.69
N TYR A 682 20.56 -1.29 -28.61
CA TYR A 682 20.83 -2.34 -29.60
C TYR A 682 20.60 -1.89 -31.06
N LYS A 683 20.13 -0.65 -31.29
CA LYS A 683 20.04 -0.03 -32.63
C LYS A 683 20.36 1.45 -32.58
N ASN A 684 21.09 1.97 -33.57
CA ASN A 684 21.42 3.40 -33.68
C ASN A 684 20.23 4.34 -33.96
N ASN A 685 19.10 3.81 -34.43
CA ASN A 685 17.93 4.60 -34.85
C ASN A 685 16.72 4.44 -33.92
N TYR A 686 16.96 4.15 -32.65
CA TYR A 686 15.91 4.12 -31.64
C TYR A 686 15.32 5.52 -31.43
N LYS A 687 13.99 5.58 -31.29
CA LYS A 687 13.25 6.78 -30.87
C LYS A 687 13.19 6.84 -29.34
N SER A 688 13.54 7.95 -28.70
CA SER A 688 13.48 8.10 -27.23
C SER A 688 12.05 8.15 -26.68
N THR A 689 11.10 8.66 -27.48
CA THR A 689 9.67 8.77 -27.15
C THR A 689 8.80 7.82 -27.98
N ALA A 690 7.63 7.48 -27.44
CA ALA A 690 6.64 6.66 -28.12
C ALA A 690 6.06 7.39 -29.35
N SER A 691 6.56 7.06 -30.54
CA SER A 691 5.81 7.33 -31.78
C SER A 691 4.73 6.26 -31.99
N ALA A 692 3.74 6.52 -32.84
CA ALA A 692 2.67 5.58 -33.22
C ALA A 692 3.13 4.34 -34.03
N ASP A 693 4.33 3.85 -33.79
CA ASP A 693 5.04 2.79 -34.51
C ASP A 693 5.39 1.68 -33.51
N THR A 694 4.59 0.61 -33.51
CA THR A 694 4.48 -0.38 -32.42
C THR A 694 5.52 -1.50 -32.48
N LYS A 695 6.70 -1.24 -33.07
CA LYS A 695 7.69 -2.27 -33.40
C LYS A 695 9.03 -2.02 -32.70
N TYR A 696 9.58 -3.09 -32.10
CA TYR A 696 10.84 -3.12 -31.33
C TYR A 696 11.87 -2.09 -31.79
N ASN A 697 12.05 -1.05 -30.97
CA ASN A 697 12.75 0.17 -31.34
C ASN A 697 14.28 0.05 -31.16
N GLY A 698 14.73 -0.97 -30.43
CA GLY A 698 16.14 -1.28 -30.26
C GLY A 698 16.80 -0.61 -29.04
N GLN A 699 16.03 -0.30 -28.01
CA GLN A 699 16.55 0.00 -26.68
C GLN A 699 15.68 -0.74 -25.65
N VAL A 700 16.33 -1.38 -24.68
CA VAL A 700 15.70 -2.27 -23.70
C VAL A 700 16.04 -1.79 -22.30
N ILE A 701 15.05 -1.77 -21.41
CA ILE A 701 15.21 -1.54 -19.98
C ILE A 701 15.05 -2.86 -19.23
N PHE A 702 16.01 -3.15 -18.37
CA PHE A 702 16.05 -4.32 -17.49
C PHE A 702 15.66 -3.89 -16.09
N ALA A 703 14.71 -4.59 -15.48
CA ALA A 703 14.17 -4.27 -14.15
C ALA A 703 13.99 -5.58 -13.36
N ALA A 704 14.52 -5.64 -12.14
CA ALA A 704 14.44 -6.83 -11.28
C ALA A 704 13.43 -6.60 -10.15
N THR A 705 12.65 -7.63 -9.81
CA THR A 705 11.49 -7.54 -8.92
C THR A 705 11.52 -8.59 -7.82
N ASN A 706 10.82 -8.30 -6.71
CA ASN A 706 10.60 -9.26 -5.64
C ASN A 706 9.57 -10.36 -5.99
N GLU A 707 8.82 -10.22 -7.10
CA GLU A 707 8.16 -11.38 -7.74
C GLU A 707 9.17 -12.51 -8.04
N GLY A 708 10.44 -12.14 -8.25
CA GLY A 708 11.56 -13.03 -8.52
C GLY A 708 12.01 -12.99 -9.98
N TYR A 709 11.50 -12.05 -10.77
CA TYR A 709 11.83 -11.88 -12.18
C TYR A 709 12.84 -10.76 -12.41
N LEU A 710 13.80 -11.00 -13.31
CA LEU A 710 14.48 -9.98 -14.07
C LEU A 710 13.77 -9.83 -15.41
N HIS A 711 13.01 -8.75 -15.55
CA HIS A 711 12.26 -8.41 -16.74
C HIS A 711 13.13 -7.63 -17.73
N ALA A 712 12.77 -7.71 -19.02
CA ALA A 712 13.34 -6.88 -20.08
C ALA A 712 12.22 -6.27 -20.92
N PHE A 713 12.08 -4.94 -20.93
CA PHE A 713 11.04 -4.22 -21.69
C PHE A 713 11.62 -3.40 -22.83
N ASP A 714 10.94 -3.35 -23.97
CA ASP A 714 11.23 -2.35 -25.01
C ASP A 714 10.86 -0.95 -24.50
N THR A 715 11.84 -0.02 -24.47
CA THR A 715 11.69 1.29 -23.81
C THR A 715 10.63 2.21 -24.44
N THR A 716 10.08 1.83 -25.58
CA THR A 716 9.21 2.67 -26.41
C THR A 716 7.77 2.21 -26.36
N SER A 717 7.56 0.91 -26.46
CA SER A 717 6.25 0.26 -26.45
C SER A 717 5.84 -0.29 -25.09
N GLY A 718 6.75 -0.32 -24.11
CA GLY A 718 6.52 -0.88 -22.77
C GLY A 718 6.36 -2.41 -22.75
N LYS A 719 6.47 -3.07 -23.91
CA LYS A 719 6.25 -4.52 -24.05
C LYS A 719 7.41 -5.33 -23.50
N GLU A 720 7.07 -6.37 -22.75
CA GLU A 720 8.03 -7.34 -22.24
C GLU A 720 8.59 -8.22 -23.36
N LEU A 721 9.91 -8.41 -23.38
CA LEU A 721 10.65 -9.28 -24.29
C LEU A 721 10.90 -10.65 -23.66
N PHE A 722 11.30 -10.66 -22.38
CA PHE A 722 11.41 -11.86 -21.54
C PHE A 722 11.35 -11.50 -20.05
N ALA A 723 11.12 -12.52 -19.22
CA ALA A 723 11.27 -12.43 -17.77
C ALA A 723 12.03 -13.67 -17.25
N PHE A 724 13.21 -13.45 -16.64
CA PHE A 724 14.04 -14.53 -16.09
C PHE A 724 13.86 -14.66 -14.57
N MET A 725 13.47 -15.84 -14.10
CA MET A 725 13.38 -16.16 -12.67
C MET A 725 14.41 -17.25 -12.31
N PRO A 726 15.38 -16.97 -11.41
CA PRO A 726 16.24 -17.98 -10.81
C PRO A 726 15.47 -19.18 -10.27
N GLN A 727 15.95 -20.39 -10.56
CA GLN A 727 15.35 -21.67 -10.16
C GLN A 727 15.25 -21.83 -8.63
N GLU A 728 16.04 -21.07 -7.86
CA GLU A 728 15.97 -21.05 -6.39
C GLU A 728 14.90 -20.09 -5.81
N LEU A 729 14.30 -19.24 -6.65
CA LEU A 729 13.18 -18.37 -6.32
C LEU A 729 11.82 -18.97 -6.72
N LEU A 730 11.78 -20.07 -7.49
CA LEU A 730 10.53 -20.78 -7.82
C LEU A 730 9.72 -21.19 -6.58
N LYS A 731 10.40 -21.42 -5.43
CA LYS A 731 9.79 -21.68 -4.13
C LYS A 731 8.89 -20.54 -3.63
N ASN A 732 9.17 -19.30 -4.06
CA ASN A 732 8.41 -18.12 -3.66
C ASN A 732 7.04 -18.07 -4.36
N ILE A 733 6.87 -18.77 -5.49
CA ILE A 733 5.62 -18.77 -6.26
C ILE A 733 4.45 -19.25 -5.40
N ASN A 734 4.65 -20.31 -4.61
CA ASN A 734 3.62 -20.80 -3.70
C ASN A 734 3.29 -19.77 -2.60
N THR A 735 4.30 -19.14 -2.02
CA THR A 735 4.13 -18.07 -1.01
C THR A 735 3.37 -16.88 -1.57
N GLN A 736 3.71 -16.43 -2.79
CA GLN A 736 3.01 -15.32 -3.46
C GLN A 736 1.60 -15.71 -3.93
N TYR A 737 1.36 -16.97 -4.29
CA TYR A 737 0.04 -17.48 -4.69
C TYR A 737 -0.94 -17.52 -3.52
N LEU A 738 -0.53 -18.14 -2.42
CA LEU A 738 -1.32 -18.18 -1.20
C LEU A 738 -1.50 -16.78 -0.61
N ASN A 739 -0.43 -15.98 -0.63
CA ASN A 739 -0.37 -14.63 -0.08
C ASN A 739 -0.87 -14.51 1.37
N THR A 740 -0.75 -15.57 2.16
CA THR A 740 -1.21 -15.64 3.55
C THR A 740 -0.07 -15.41 4.55
N GLY A 741 -0.39 -14.76 5.67
CA GLY A 741 0.54 -14.45 6.75
C GLY A 741 0.83 -12.95 6.83
N SER A 742 1.12 -12.47 8.04
CA SER A 742 1.41 -11.05 8.31
C SER A 742 2.91 -10.83 8.55
N GLY A 743 3.46 -9.72 8.05
CA GLY A 743 4.76 -9.19 8.44
C GLY A 743 6.00 -9.91 7.89
N ASN A 744 5.91 -10.58 6.73
CA ASN A 744 7.07 -11.17 6.05
C ASN A 744 6.96 -10.97 4.53
N HIS A 745 7.75 -10.06 3.96
CA HIS A 745 7.79 -9.84 2.51
C HIS A 745 8.55 -10.95 1.75
N ALA A 746 8.07 -11.34 0.57
CA ALA A 746 8.64 -12.43 -0.23
C ALA A 746 9.74 -11.96 -1.19
N TYR A 747 10.95 -11.76 -0.67
CA TYR A 747 12.10 -11.28 -1.44
C TYR A 747 12.51 -12.15 -2.64
N GLY A 748 12.69 -11.50 -3.80
CA GLY A 748 13.04 -12.09 -5.09
C GLY A 748 14.43 -11.67 -5.57
N ILE A 749 14.50 -10.92 -6.68
CA ILE A 749 15.75 -10.34 -7.18
C ILE A 749 15.80 -8.86 -6.78
N ASP A 750 16.55 -8.58 -5.73
CA ASP A 750 16.56 -7.27 -5.06
C ASP A 750 18.00 -6.72 -4.82
N GLY A 751 18.98 -7.29 -5.53
CA GLY A 751 20.37 -6.83 -5.53
C GLY A 751 20.65 -5.86 -6.67
N ASN A 752 21.70 -5.04 -6.50
CA ASN A 752 22.17 -4.13 -7.54
C ASN A 752 22.64 -4.90 -8.79
N MET A 753 22.31 -4.36 -9.97
CA MET A 753 22.73 -4.91 -11.26
C MET A 753 23.96 -4.19 -11.81
N SER A 754 24.95 -4.94 -12.27
CA SER A 754 26.12 -4.43 -12.99
C SER A 754 26.09 -4.85 -14.45
N LEU A 755 26.45 -3.94 -15.35
CA LEU A 755 26.46 -4.17 -16.80
C LEU A 755 27.89 -4.15 -17.36
N TRP A 756 28.32 -5.24 -18.00
CA TRP A 756 29.47 -5.21 -18.91
C TRP A 756 29.00 -4.96 -20.33
N ARG A 757 29.61 -3.96 -20.98
CA ARG A 757 29.54 -3.77 -22.43
C ARG A 757 30.91 -4.01 -23.03
N LEU A 758 30.99 -4.92 -23.98
CA LEU A 758 32.07 -4.95 -24.96
C LEU A 758 31.48 -4.37 -26.24
N ASP A 759 31.92 -3.16 -26.58
CA ASP A 759 31.60 -2.47 -27.84
C ASP A 759 32.89 -2.48 -28.68
N ALA A 760 32.87 -3.26 -29.76
CA ALA A 760 34.05 -3.62 -30.54
C ALA A 760 34.37 -2.60 -31.64
N ASP A 761 33.35 -1.93 -32.21
CA ASP A 761 33.51 -0.87 -33.22
C ASP A 761 33.34 0.56 -32.67
N LYS A 762 32.90 0.68 -31.40
CA LYS A 762 32.75 1.91 -30.61
C LYS A 762 31.63 2.84 -31.08
N ASP A 763 30.55 2.29 -31.61
CA ASP A 763 29.38 3.07 -32.03
C ASP A 763 28.34 3.33 -30.91
N GLY A 764 28.52 2.74 -29.73
CA GLY A 764 27.64 2.88 -28.57
C GLY A 764 26.43 1.94 -28.58
N VAL A 765 26.35 1.02 -29.55
CA VAL A 765 25.23 0.10 -29.77
C VAL A 765 25.68 -1.35 -29.74
N ILE A 766 24.89 -2.21 -29.08
CA ILE A 766 25.22 -3.63 -28.95
C ILE A 766 24.76 -4.41 -30.18
N SER A 767 25.71 -4.76 -31.06
CA SER A 767 25.52 -5.60 -32.24
C SER A 767 26.35 -6.90 -32.16
N ALA A 768 25.67 -8.02 -31.93
CA ALA A 768 26.30 -9.35 -32.01
C ALA A 768 27.05 -9.63 -33.33
N SER A 769 26.72 -8.89 -34.40
CA SER A 769 27.34 -9.01 -35.73
C SER A 769 28.61 -8.16 -35.91
N ALA A 770 28.79 -7.09 -35.13
CA ALA A 770 30.04 -6.32 -35.07
C ALA A 770 31.08 -6.97 -34.13
N GLY A 771 30.62 -7.80 -33.19
CA GLY A 771 31.44 -8.51 -32.22
C GLY A 771 31.04 -8.26 -30.77
N ASP A 772 30.06 -7.38 -30.56
CA ASP A 772 29.74 -6.80 -29.26
C ASP A 772 29.11 -7.79 -28.29
N LYS A 773 29.17 -7.45 -27.01
CA LYS A 773 28.59 -8.19 -25.89
C LYS A 773 27.93 -7.27 -24.87
N ALA A 774 26.81 -7.70 -24.30
CA ALA A 774 26.17 -7.07 -23.16
C ALA A 774 25.81 -8.14 -22.12
N TYR A 775 26.47 -8.11 -20.96
CA TYR A 775 26.24 -9.07 -19.87
C TYR A 775 25.77 -8.36 -18.60
N LEU A 776 24.77 -8.93 -17.93
CA LEU A 776 24.24 -8.44 -16.66
C LEU A 776 24.68 -9.37 -15.52
N TYR A 777 25.21 -8.78 -14.45
CA TYR A 777 25.56 -9.46 -13.21
C TYR A 777 24.69 -8.94 -12.07
N PHE A 778 24.12 -9.81 -11.24
CA PHE A 778 23.25 -9.39 -10.13
C PHE A 778 23.27 -10.38 -8.97
N GLY A 779 22.97 -9.86 -7.77
CA GLY A 779 22.68 -10.63 -6.55
C GLY A 779 21.18 -10.70 -6.26
N LEU A 780 20.82 -11.48 -5.24
CA LEU A 780 19.43 -11.67 -4.78
C LEU A 780 19.13 -10.95 -3.46
N ARG A 781 20.11 -10.32 -2.81
CA ARG A 781 19.96 -9.65 -1.50
C ARG A 781 19.26 -10.56 -0.47
N ARG A 782 18.13 -10.15 0.13
CA ARG A 782 17.36 -10.97 1.10
C ARG A 782 16.77 -12.24 0.46
N GLY A 783 16.52 -12.26 -0.85
CA GLY A 783 15.96 -13.41 -1.57
C GLY A 783 16.89 -14.63 -1.69
N GLY A 784 18.22 -14.44 -1.57
CA GLY A 784 19.15 -15.58 -1.69
C GLY A 784 20.64 -15.29 -1.50
N ARG A 785 21.41 -16.39 -1.51
CA ARG A 785 22.86 -16.42 -1.23
C ARG A 785 23.64 -16.79 -2.50
N SER A 786 23.37 -16.05 -3.58
CA SER A 786 23.82 -16.39 -4.93
C SER A 786 24.05 -15.15 -5.79
N TYR A 787 24.95 -15.25 -6.76
CA TYR A 787 25.15 -14.29 -7.85
C TYR A 787 24.96 -14.95 -9.21
N TYR A 788 24.40 -14.20 -10.15
CA TYR A 788 24.06 -14.64 -11.50
C TYR A 788 24.75 -13.77 -12.55
N ALA A 789 25.04 -14.37 -13.71
CA ALA A 789 25.49 -13.68 -14.91
C ALA A 789 24.67 -14.10 -16.13
N LEU A 790 24.03 -13.14 -16.80
CA LEU A 790 23.27 -13.36 -18.02
C LEU A 790 23.94 -12.68 -19.23
N ASP A 791 24.02 -13.40 -20.35
CA ASP A 791 24.28 -12.81 -21.66
C ASP A 791 22.97 -12.31 -22.25
N VAL A 792 22.85 -10.98 -22.38
CA VAL A 792 21.72 -10.26 -22.97
C VAL A 792 22.11 -9.57 -24.27
N THR A 793 23.19 -10.00 -24.94
CA THR A 793 23.62 -9.49 -26.26
C THR A 793 22.52 -9.66 -27.31
N ASN A 794 21.67 -10.69 -27.17
CA ASN A 794 20.39 -10.78 -27.88
C ASN A 794 19.25 -10.86 -26.85
N PRO A 795 18.42 -9.81 -26.65
CA PRO A 795 17.33 -9.83 -25.69
C PRO A 795 16.18 -10.78 -26.10
N GLU A 796 16.12 -11.25 -27.36
CA GLU A 796 15.14 -12.29 -27.77
C GLU A 796 15.62 -13.72 -27.42
N GLN A 797 16.90 -13.90 -27.09
CA GLN A 797 17.52 -15.19 -26.76
C GLN A 797 18.50 -15.03 -25.58
N PRO A 798 18.01 -14.68 -24.37
CA PRO A 798 18.85 -14.51 -23.19
C PRO A 798 19.49 -15.83 -22.79
N LYS A 799 20.70 -15.77 -22.22
CA LYS A 799 21.45 -16.96 -21.80
C LYS A 799 21.96 -16.82 -20.38
N LEU A 800 21.92 -17.90 -19.60
CA LEU A 800 22.67 -17.97 -18.35
C LEU A 800 24.12 -18.30 -18.68
N MET A 801 25.05 -17.40 -18.37
CA MET A 801 26.48 -17.68 -18.46
C MET A 801 26.91 -18.57 -17.29
N TRP A 802 26.64 -18.10 -16.07
CA TRP A 802 27.01 -18.79 -14.84
C TRP A 802 26.13 -18.35 -13.67
N LYS A 803 26.08 -19.21 -12.65
CA LYS A 803 25.55 -18.92 -11.32
C LYS A 803 26.57 -19.40 -10.29
N VAL A 804 26.70 -18.65 -9.20
CA VAL A 804 27.55 -18.97 -8.05
C VAL A 804 26.68 -18.89 -6.81
N LYS A 805 26.62 -19.95 -6.01
CA LYS A 805 25.80 -20.01 -4.79
C LYS A 805 26.61 -20.47 -3.59
N SER A 806 26.14 -20.13 -2.39
CA SER A 806 26.81 -20.47 -1.12
C SER A 806 27.03 -21.97 -0.84
N THR A 807 26.36 -22.86 -1.57
CA THR A 807 26.56 -24.33 -1.49
C THR A 807 27.64 -24.85 -2.44
N ASP A 808 28.17 -24.03 -3.33
CA ASP A 808 29.27 -24.38 -4.22
C ASP A 808 30.60 -24.37 -3.46
N ASN A 809 31.58 -25.12 -3.96
CA ASN A 809 32.91 -25.18 -3.35
C ASN A 809 33.55 -23.78 -3.30
N HIS A 810 34.26 -23.49 -2.21
CA HIS A 810 34.83 -22.17 -1.84
C HIS A 810 33.83 -21.06 -1.46
N PHE A 811 32.52 -21.19 -1.69
CA PHE A 811 31.54 -20.12 -1.43
C PHE A 811 30.77 -20.25 -0.10
N ALA A 812 31.19 -21.13 0.81
CA ALA A 812 30.52 -21.32 2.12
C ALA A 812 30.39 -20.03 2.97
N LYS A 813 31.29 -19.06 2.75
CA LYS A 813 31.29 -17.73 3.39
C LYS A 813 30.37 -16.69 2.75
N LEU A 814 29.79 -16.96 1.59
CA LEU A 814 28.81 -16.09 0.93
C LEU A 814 27.51 -16.05 1.73
N GLY A 815 27.19 -14.90 2.33
CA GLY A 815 25.93 -14.60 2.98
C GLY A 815 24.83 -14.26 1.97
N GLN A 816 23.79 -13.55 2.41
CA GLN A 816 22.82 -12.92 1.52
C GLN A 816 23.54 -11.94 0.58
N SER A 817 23.20 -11.95 -0.70
CA SER A 817 23.97 -11.32 -1.78
C SER A 817 23.62 -9.83 -1.97
N TRP A 818 23.96 -9.01 -0.97
CA TRP A 818 23.65 -7.57 -0.91
C TRP A 818 24.61 -6.67 -1.72
N SER A 819 25.86 -7.09 -1.90
CA SER A 819 26.87 -6.29 -2.60
C SER A 819 26.60 -6.20 -4.09
N THR A 820 26.88 -5.04 -4.67
CA THR A 820 27.03 -4.91 -6.13
C THR A 820 28.09 -5.91 -6.64
N PRO A 821 27.84 -6.66 -7.73
CA PRO A 821 28.83 -7.53 -8.36
C PRO A 821 29.66 -6.71 -9.34
N TYR A 822 30.76 -6.13 -8.87
CA TYR A 822 31.56 -5.20 -9.66
C TYR A 822 32.37 -5.92 -10.73
N LEU A 823 32.26 -5.48 -11.99
CA LEU A 823 33.22 -5.82 -13.02
C LEU A 823 34.54 -5.08 -12.77
N ALA A 824 35.64 -5.82 -12.81
CA ALA A 824 36.99 -5.31 -12.62
C ALA A 824 38.01 -6.07 -13.48
N ARG A 825 39.23 -5.56 -13.54
CA ARG A 825 40.39 -6.30 -14.07
C ARG A 825 41.43 -6.48 -12.98
N ILE A 826 42.09 -7.62 -12.99
CA ILE A 826 43.30 -7.87 -12.21
C ILE A 826 44.46 -8.19 -13.15
N ARG A 827 45.69 -7.89 -12.73
CA ARG A 827 46.88 -8.37 -13.42
C ARG A 827 47.31 -9.72 -12.85
N VAL A 828 47.68 -10.66 -13.73
CA VAL A 828 48.18 -11.99 -13.36
C VAL A 828 49.64 -12.22 -13.80
N SER A 829 50.15 -11.42 -14.75
CA SER A 829 51.57 -11.31 -15.08
C SER A 829 51.87 -9.94 -15.70
N ASP A 830 53.14 -9.57 -15.88
CA ASP A 830 53.56 -8.26 -16.46
C ASP A 830 52.90 -7.90 -17.81
N SER A 831 52.36 -8.89 -18.53
CA SER A 831 51.70 -8.69 -19.84
C SER A 831 50.27 -9.24 -19.91
N GLU A 832 49.70 -9.73 -18.81
CA GLU A 832 48.41 -10.43 -18.81
C GLU A 832 47.46 -9.85 -17.76
N PHE A 833 46.31 -9.38 -18.25
CA PHE A 833 45.17 -8.94 -17.45
C PHE A 833 44.06 -9.98 -17.54
N LYS A 834 43.21 -10.02 -16.51
CA LYS A 834 42.05 -10.89 -16.45
C LYS A 834 40.82 -10.11 -16.03
N GLU A 835 39.75 -10.21 -16.83
CA GLU A 835 38.40 -9.74 -16.48
C GLU A 835 37.84 -10.60 -15.35
N VAL A 836 37.37 -9.94 -14.30
CA VAL A 836 36.83 -10.58 -13.09
C VAL A 836 35.59 -9.86 -12.61
N VAL A 837 34.75 -10.59 -11.89
CA VAL A 837 33.70 -10.00 -11.06
C VAL A 837 34.13 -10.11 -9.61
N MET A 838 34.05 -9.00 -8.88
CA MET A 838 34.36 -8.91 -7.45
C MET A 838 33.09 -8.58 -6.67
N PHE A 839 32.89 -9.24 -5.54
CA PHE A 839 31.81 -8.94 -4.60
C PHE A 839 32.26 -9.24 -3.18
N THR A 840 31.70 -8.51 -2.22
CA THR A 840 31.91 -8.80 -0.80
C THR A 840 31.06 -10.00 -0.37
N GLY A 841 31.32 -10.50 0.84
CA GLY A 841 30.65 -11.69 1.36
C GLY A 841 29.16 -11.51 1.62
N GLY A 842 28.65 -10.27 1.70
CA GLY A 842 27.24 -9.99 1.93
C GLY A 842 26.82 -10.02 3.40
N TYR A 843 25.57 -10.38 3.67
CA TYR A 843 24.93 -10.24 4.99
C TYR A 843 24.67 -11.60 5.69
N ASP A 844 24.91 -11.66 6.99
CA ASP A 844 24.46 -12.73 7.89
C ASP A 844 23.25 -12.22 8.70
N ILE A 845 22.14 -12.95 8.67
CA ILE A 845 20.86 -12.58 9.29
C ILE A 845 20.92 -12.54 10.82
N ASN A 846 22.00 -13.03 11.43
CA ASN A 846 22.23 -12.89 12.88
C ASN A 846 22.40 -11.42 13.33
N GLN A 847 22.62 -10.47 12.39
CA GLN A 847 22.69 -9.03 12.65
C GLN A 847 21.31 -8.34 12.63
N ASP A 848 20.24 -9.04 12.27
CA ASP A 848 18.85 -8.57 12.35
C ASP A 848 18.32 -8.50 13.81
N ILE A 849 19.09 -8.94 14.81
CA ILE A 849 18.65 -9.02 16.22
C ILE A 849 18.90 -7.69 16.94
N GLU A 850 17.86 -6.89 17.24
CA GLU A 850 18.02 -5.59 17.90
C GLU A 850 18.78 -5.63 19.24
N ASP A 851 18.43 -6.57 20.13
CA ASP A 851 19.05 -6.67 21.45
C ASP A 851 20.53 -7.11 21.35
N LEU A 852 21.42 -6.14 21.58
CA LEU A 852 22.87 -6.31 21.60
C LEU A 852 23.39 -7.29 22.66
N SER A 853 22.56 -7.67 23.65
CA SER A 853 22.91 -8.70 24.62
C SER A 853 22.89 -10.11 24.03
N VAL A 854 22.12 -10.32 22.96
CA VAL A 854 21.97 -11.60 22.23
C VAL A 854 22.40 -11.53 20.76
N ARG A 855 22.54 -10.34 20.15
CA ARG A 855 23.14 -10.16 18.81
C ARG A 855 24.55 -10.76 18.77
N SER A 856 24.87 -11.44 17.67
CA SER A 856 26.18 -12.07 17.53
C SER A 856 27.30 -11.04 17.43
N ASN A 857 28.39 -11.28 18.16
CA ASN A 857 29.62 -10.46 18.11
C ASN A 857 30.61 -10.90 17.01
N SER A 858 30.18 -11.79 16.10
CA SER A 858 30.90 -12.26 14.92
C SER A 858 29.98 -13.09 14.02
N ASP A 859 30.22 -13.06 12.71
CA ASP A 859 29.34 -13.65 11.71
C ASP A 859 29.89 -14.94 11.11
N SER A 860 28.97 -15.85 10.78
CA SER A 860 29.29 -17.17 10.25
C SER A 860 29.59 -17.11 8.76
N MET A 861 28.87 -16.23 8.04
CA MET A 861 28.99 -15.88 6.63
C MET A 861 29.10 -14.35 6.49
N GLY A 862 29.02 -13.81 5.27
CA GLY A 862 29.04 -12.36 5.03
C GLY A 862 30.44 -11.70 5.09
N ASN A 863 31.40 -12.34 5.75
CA ASN A 863 32.66 -11.75 6.20
C ASN A 863 33.88 -12.11 5.33
N ASP A 864 33.75 -12.07 4.01
CA ASP A 864 34.83 -12.37 3.04
C ASP A 864 34.79 -11.41 1.83
N ILE A 865 35.74 -11.52 0.90
CA ILE A 865 35.70 -10.85 -0.42
C ILE A 865 36.05 -11.88 -1.47
N PHE A 866 35.21 -12.02 -2.50
CA PHE A 866 35.35 -12.99 -3.57
C PHE A 866 35.77 -12.35 -4.88
N ILE A 867 36.64 -13.04 -5.61
CA ILE A 867 37.03 -12.72 -6.98
C ILE A 867 36.73 -13.96 -7.85
N VAL A 868 35.87 -13.79 -8.85
CA VAL A 868 35.51 -14.82 -9.82
C VAL A 868 35.81 -14.38 -11.25
N ASP A 869 36.01 -15.35 -12.13
CA ASP A 869 36.18 -15.14 -13.56
C ASP A 869 34.90 -14.56 -14.19
N ALA A 870 34.99 -13.37 -14.81
CA ALA A 870 33.79 -12.66 -15.29
C ALA A 870 32.98 -13.45 -16.33
N LEU A 871 33.65 -14.27 -17.14
CA LEU A 871 33.02 -15.02 -18.23
C LEU A 871 32.47 -16.38 -17.79
N THR A 872 33.04 -16.98 -16.75
CA THR A 872 32.75 -18.38 -16.36
C THR A 872 32.27 -18.58 -14.93
N GLY A 873 32.28 -17.54 -14.09
CA GLY A 873 31.93 -17.61 -12.66
C GLY A 873 32.93 -18.42 -11.83
N ARG A 874 34.01 -18.91 -12.45
CA ARG A 874 34.98 -19.78 -11.79
C ARG A 874 35.72 -19.01 -10.71
N TYR A 875 35.74 -19.58 -9.50
CA TYR A 875 36.52 -19.09 -8.37
C TYR A 875 37.99 -18.82 -8.77
N ILE A 876 38.49 -17.65 -8.40
CA ILE A 876 39.90 -17.27 -8.54
C ILE A 876 40.54 -17.17 -7.16
N TRP A 877 39.90 -16.44 -6.25
CA TRP A 877 40.44 -16.13 -4.93
C TRP A 877 39.35 -15.59 -3.98
N SER A 878 39.51 -15.82 -2.68
CA SER A 878 38.87 -15.04 -1.63
C SER A 878 39.83 -14.83 -0.45
N LEU A 879 39.55 -13.90 0.46
CA LEU A 879 40.46 -13.63 1.58
C LEU A 879 40.49 -14.81 2.57
N HIS A 880 39.33 -15.37 2.94
CA HIS A 880 39.25 -16.57 3.79
C HIS A 880 39.56 -17.87 3.05
N GLY A 881 39.48 -17.91 1.72
CA GLY A 881 39.74 -19.12 0.94
C GLY A 881 41.16 -19.23 0.35
N GLY A 882 41.84 -18.11 0.13
CA GLY A 882 43.05 -18.05 -0.72
C GLY A 882 42.73 -18.41 -2.18
N LYS A 883 43.73 -18.64 -3.03
CA LYS A 883 43.51 -19.35 -4.31
C LYS A 883 43.19 -20.84 -4.06
N ASP A 884 42.66 -21.52 -5.08
CA ASP A 884 42.38 -22.97 -4.97
C ASP A 884 43.63 -23.76 -4.53
N GLY A 885 43.47 -24.61 -3.51
CA GLY A 885 44.53 -25.36 -2.85
C GLY A 885 45.48 -24.57 -1.93
N ALA A 886 45.27 -23.27 -1.73
CA ALA A 886 46.05 -22.46 -0.81
C ALA A 886 45.46 -22.44 0.62
N THR A 887 46.18 -21.77 1.54
CA THR A 887 45.69 -21.43 2.87
C THR A 887 45.02 -20.05 2.87
N PRO A 888 44.11 -19.76 3.82
CA PRO A 888 43.57 -18.41 4.02
C PRO A 888 44.67 -17.37 4.17
N ASN A 889 44.39 -16.12 3.79
CA ASN A 889 45.30 -15.01 4.07
C ASN A 889 45.50 -14.83 5.59
N GLU A 890 46.70 -14.46 6.03
CA GLU A 890 47.02 -14.33 7.47
C GLU A 890 46.09 -13.34 8.21
N SER A 891 45.65 -12.30 7.52
CA SER A 891 44.75 -11.28 8.06
C SER A 891 43.26 -11.60 7.89
N ALA A 892 42.89 -12.72 7.24
CA ALA A 892 41.48 -13.10 7.03
C ALA A 892 40.71 -13.22 8.35
N SER A 893 41.38 -13.73 9.40
CA SER A 893 40.82 -13.85 10.75
C SER A 893 40.39 -12.52 11.41
N LEU A 894 40.77 -11.38 10.83
CA LEU A 894 40.35 -10.05 11.29
C LEU A 894 38.95 -9.66 10.76
N LEU A 895 38.56 -10.17 9.58
CA LEU A 895 37.20 -10.00 9.03
C LEU A 895 36.25 -10.95 9.76
N THR A 896 35.59 -10.39 10.78
CA THR A 896 34.71 -11.13 11.69
C THR A 896 33.25 -10.79 11.50
N HIS A 897 32.91 -9.72 10.79
CA HIS A 897 31.55 -9.20 10.63
C HIS A 897 31.16 -9.11 9.16
N SER A 898 29.86 -9.20 8.90
CA SER A 898 29.26 -9.15 7.57
C SER A 898 29.63 -7.87 6.83
N ILE A 899 29.81 -7.99 5.52
CA ILE A 899 30.11 -6.89 4.61
C ILE A 899 28.92 -6.81 3.63
N PRO A 900 27.76 -6.29 4.07
CA PRO A 900 26.58 -6.19 3.21
C PRO A 900 26.76 -5.15 2.10
N GLY A 901 27.46 -4.06 2.40
CA GLY A 901 27.83 -3.04 1.43
C GLY A 901 28.83 -3.57 0.40
N GLY A 902 28.94 -2.83 -0.69
CA GLY A 902 29.92 -3.09 -1.72
C GLY A 902 31.33 -2.60 -1.38
N ALA A 903 32.22 -2.62 -2.38
CA ALA A 903 33.61 -2.24 -2.22
C ALA A 903 34.05 -1.28 -3.33
N ARG A 904 34.60 -0.12 -2.93
CA ARG A 904 35.14 0.85 -3.87
C ARG A 904 36.48 0.38 -4.41
N LEU A 905 36.48 0.01 -5.69
CA LEU A 905 37.64 -0.47 -6.44
C LEU A 905 38.45 0.71 -6.99
N LEU A 906 39.77 0.65 -6.86
CA LEU A 906 40.69 1.70 -7.31
C LEU A 906 41.87 1.12 -8.08
N ASP A 907 42.12 1.65 -9.28
CA ASP A 907 43.42 1.59 -9.94
C ASP A 907 44.25 2.79 -9.46
N MET A 908 45.35 2.54 -8.74
CA MET A 908 46.18 3.60 -8.14
C MET A 908 47.40 3.95 -9.00
N ASN A 909 47.63 3.24 -10.11
CA ASN A 909 48.80 3.39 -10.97
C ASN A 909 48.45 3.69 -12.44
N ASN A 910 47.17 3.60 -12.80
CA ASN A 910 46.56 3.85 -14.11
C ASN A 910 47.08 2.90 -15.21
N ASP A 911 47.25 1.62 -14.89
CA ASP A 911 47.55 0.54 -15.84
C ASP A 911 46.33 -0.28 -16.28
N GLY A 912 45.17 -0.02 -15.69
CA GLY A 912 43.90 -0.65 -16.01
C GLY A 912 43.54 -1.87 -15.15
N ALA A 913 44.35 -2.23 -14.15
CA ALA A 913 44.02 -3.24 -13.14
C ALA A 913 43.68 -2.61 -11.78
N ILE A 914 42.85 -3.31 -11.00
CA ILE A 914 42.54 -2.90 -9.62
C ILE A 914 43.72 -3.21 -8.70
N ASP A 915 44.03 -2.19 -7.91
CA ASP A 915 45.20 -2.08 -7.04
C ASP A 915 44.80 -2.10 -5.55
N ARG A 916 43.64 -1.51 -5.24
CA ARG A 916 43.15 -1.24 -3.89
C ARG A 916 41.62 -1.30 -3.84
N LEU A 917 41.09 -1.73 -2.70
CA LEU A 917 39.68 -1.72 -2.38
C LEU A 917 39.45 -1.04 -1.02
N TYR A 918 38.34 -0.30 -0.91
CA TYR A 918 37.78 0.13 0.37
C TYR A 918 36.39 -0.47 0.57
N PHE A 919 36.09 -0.94 1.78
CA PHE A 919 34.79 -1.50 2.14
C PHE A 919 34.55 -1.34 3.65
N ALA A 920 33.32 -1.55 4.11
CA ALA A 920 32.97 -1.47 5.53
C ALA A 920 32.08 -2.63 5.98
N ASP A 921 32.19 -3.01 7.26
CA ASP A 921 31.40 -4.09 7.85
C ASP A 921 30.28 -3.58 8.79
N THR A 922 29.39 -4.50 9.19
CA THR A 922 28.29 -4.23 10.14
C THR A 922 28.75 -3.78 11.52
N LYS A 923 30.05 -3.81 11.84
CA LYS A 923 30.64 -3.26 13.08
C LYS A 923 31.23 -1.86 12.88
N ALA A 924 30.87 -1.20 11.78
CA ALA A 924 31.39 0.09 11.35
C ALA A 924 32.92 0.14 11.35
N GLN A 925 33.57 -0.97 10.95
CA GLN A 925 35.00 -0.99 10.69
C GLN A 925 35.20 -0.78 9.19
N VAL A 926 36.03 0.20 8.85
CA VAL A 926 36.38 0.50 7.45
C VAL A 926 37.71 -0.18 7.17
N TRP A 927 37.76 -0.88 6.04
CA TRP A 927 38.87 -1.73 5.64
C TRP A 927 39.47 -1.24 4.33
N ARG A 928 40.78 -1.44 4.21
CA ARG A 928 41.55 -1.27 2.97
C ARG A 928 42.20 -2.59 2.63
N LEU A 929 41.87 -3.16 1.47
CA LEU A 929 42.54 -4.34 0.93
C LEU A 929 43.40 -3.87 -0.25
N GLU A 930 44.69 -4.22 -0.25
CA GLU A 930 45.58 -3.94 -1.39
C GLU A 930 45.99 -5.22 -2.10
N LEU A 931 45.86 -5.18 -3.42
CA LEU A 931 46.19 -6.25 -4.33
C LEU A 931 47.66 -6.15 -4.78
N PRO A 932 48.28 -7.27 -5.17
CA PRO A 932 49.69 -7.30 -5.58
C PRO A 932 49.91 -6.63 -6.95
N LYS A 933 50.76 -5.59 -6.96
CA LYS A 933 51.01 -4.71 -8.12
C LYS A 933 52.23 -5.11 -8.96
N GLY A 934 52.78 -6.29 -8.71
CA GLY A 934 54.01 -6.78 -9.35
C GLY A 934 55.29 -6.46 -8.55
N PRO A 935 56.43 -7.06 -8.94
CA PRO A 935 56.60 -8.02 -10.04
C PRO A 935 56.05 -9.43 -9.71
N VAL A 936 55.57 -9.65 -8.48
CA VAL A 936 54.78 -10.83 -8.11
C VAL A 936 53.31 -10.42 -8.04
N TYR A 937 52.43 -11.15 -8.72
CA TYR A 937 50.99 -10.88 -8.85
C TYR A 937 50.13 -11.93 -8.14
N ASP A 938 50.67 -12.59 -7.11
CA ASP A 938 49.97 -13.66 -6.38
C ASP A 938 48.97 -13.08 -5.38
N LEU A 939 47.67 -13.23 -5.63
CA LEU A 939 46.59 -12.67 -4.82
C LEU A 939 46.64 -13.09 -3.34
N ASP A 940 47.25 -14.23 -3.01
CA ASP A 940 47.46 -14.64 -1.61
C ASP A 940 48.35 -13.65 -0.83
N SER A 941 49.18 -12.86 -1.52
CA SER A 941 50.00 -11.79 -0.95
C SER A 941 49.27 -10.46 -0.78
N ALA A 942 47.98 -10.40 -1.09
CA ALA A 942 47.13 -9.23 -0.79
C ALA A 942 47.17 -8.93 0.72
N LYS A 943 47.11 -7.65 1.08
CA LYS A 943 47.23 -7.21 2.48
C LYS A 943 45.98 -6.44 2.92
N LEU A 944 45.34 -6.93 3.98
CA LEU A 944 44.19 -6.28 4.62
C LEU A 944 44.65 -5.33 5.74
N ILE A 945 44.07 -4.13 5.78
CA ILE A 945 44.28 -3.11 6.79
C ILE A 945 42.93 -2.72 7.39
N LYS A 946 42.84 -2.68 8.73
CA LYS A 946 41.73 -2.01 9.41
C LYS A 946 41.98 -0.50 9.40
N PHE A 947 41.44 0.19 8.40
CA PHE A 947 41.62 1.63 8.18
C PHE A 947 41.00 2.44 9.33
N ALA A 948 39.74 2.16 9.69
CA ALA A 948 39.04 2.81 10.80
C ALA A 948 38.17 1.83 11.61
N SER A 949 37.82 2.22 12.83
CA SER A 949 36.82 1.55 13.68
C SER A 949 35.94 2.61 14.32
N LEU A 950 34.69 2.74 13.82
CA LEU A 950 33.83 3.90 14.07
C LEU A 950 32.69 3.63 15.09
N ALA A 951 32.36 2.36 15.32
CA ALA A 951 31.49 1.94 16.42
C ALA A 951 32.19 2.07 17.79
N GLY A 952 31.40 2.29 18.85
CA GLY A 952 31.83 2.35 20.24
C GLY A 952 31.11 1.32 21.13
N ASN A 953 31.14 1.55 22.44
CA ASN A 953 30.50 0.66 23.43
C ASN A 953 29.08 1.15 23.80
N GLY A 954 28.16 0.21 23.97
CA GLY A 954 26.76 0.47 24.35
C GLY A 954 25.88 0.87 23.17
N GLN A 955 24.56 0.73 23.33
CA GLN A 955 23.56 0.76 22.25
C GLN A 955 23.65 1.99 21.35
N GLY A 956 23.66 3.19 21.93
CA GLY A 956 23.83 4.45 21.20
C GLY A 956 25.12 4.60 20.39
N ASN A 957 26.10 3.71 20.55
CA ASN A 957 27.35 3.70 19.80
C ASN A 957 27.54 2.45 18.92
N SER A 958 26.58 1.53 18.89
CA SER A 958 26.63 0.30 18.07
C SER A 958 26.24 0.55 16.61
N ARG A 959 26.84 1.58 16.03
CA ARG A 959 26.70 1.98 14.62
C ARG A 959 27.03 0.82 13.68
N MET A 960 26.26 0.73 12.61
CA MET A 960 26.44 -0.24 11.54
C MET A 960 26.60 0.49 10.20
N ILE A 961 27.25 -0.15 9.23
CA ILE A 961 27.44 0.41 7.89
C ILE A 961 26.99 -0.63 6.85
N TYR A 962 26.14 -0.18 5.93
CA TYR A 962 25.58 -1.00 4.84
C TYR A 962 25.94 -0.49 3.44
N ASN A 963 26.61 0.67 3.35
CA ASN A 963 26.83 1.41 2.11
C ASN A 963 28.27 1.25 1.60
N GLU A 964 28.50 1.45 0.30
CA GLU A 964 29.85 1.53 -0.29
C GLU A 964 30.57 2.81 0.20
N PRO A 965 31.86 2.75 0.58
CA PRO A 965 32.62 3.97 0.88
C PRO A 965 32.85 4.79 -0.40
N ASP A 966 32.49 6.07 -0.39
CA ASP A 966 32.85 6.99 -1.46
C ASP A 966 34.31 7.46 -1.32
N ILE A 967 35.02 7.56 -2.44
CA ILE A 967 36.46 7.84 -2.49
C ILE A 967 36.75 8.92 -3.54
N GLY A 968 37.22 10.09 -3.09
CA GLY A 968 37.68 11.19 -3.93
C GLY A 968 39.20 11.37 -3.87
N LEU A 969 39.81 11.84 -4.96
CA LEU A 969 41.22 12.26 -4.96
C LEU A 969 41.31 13.76 -4.64
N LEU A 970 41.98 14.09 -3.54
CA LEU A 970 42.11 15.44 -3.02
C LEU A 970 43.57 15.91 -3.09
N ARG A 971 43.81 17.09 -3.68
CA ARG A 971 45.15 17.69 -3.81
C ARG A 971 45.21 19.04 -3.12
N HIS A 972 46.25 19.26 -2.32
CA HIS A 972 46.54 20.57 -1.73
C HIS A 972 48.06 20.80 -1.71
N GLY A 973 48.50 21.81 -2.47
CA GLY A 973 49.92 22.06 -2.73
C GLY A 973 50.59 20.87 -3.42
N ALA A 974 51.67 20.36 -2.83
CA ALA A 974 52.42 19.21 -3.34
C ALA A 974 51.99 17.85 -2.71
N LYS A 975 50.91 17.84 -1.92
CA LYS A 975 50.40 16.63 -1.25
C LYS A 975 49.09 16.18 -1.89
N SER A 976 48.90 14.86 -1.92
CA SER A 976 47.66 14.19 -2.31
C SER A 976 47.12 13.39 -1.12
N TRP A 977 45.80 13.31 -1.02
CA TRP A 977 45.05 12.43 -0.11
C TRP A 977 43.92 11.77 -0.89
N LEU A 978 43.49 10.59 -0.44
CA LEU A 978 42.15 10.08 -0.77
C LEU A 978 41.20 10.51 0.35
N THR A 979 40.02 11.03 0.01
CA THR A 979 38.91 11.07 0.97
C THR A 979 38.32 9.67 1.10
N VAL A 980 37.83 9.33 2.29
CA VAL A 980 37.03 8.13 2.56
C VAL A 980 35.76 8.61 3.26
N SER A 981 34.70 8.75 2.47
CA SER A 981 33.41 9.30 2.86
C SER A 981 32.41 8.17 3.09
N ILE A 982 31.81 8.08 4.27
CA ILE A 982 30.89 6.98 4.60
C ILE A 982 29.91 7.35 5.72
N GLY A 983 28.66 6.92 5.59
CA GLY A 983 27.63 7.08 6.62
C GLY A 983 27.36 5.78 7.38
N SER A 984 26.91 5.92 8.62
CA SER A 984 26.34 4.83 9.42
C SER A 984 24.81 4.90 9.44
N GLY A 985 24.19 3.73 9.58
CA GLY A 985 22.75 3.57 9.60
C GLY A 985 22.38 2.10 9.80
N TYR A 986 21.55 1.79 10.80
CA TYR A 986 21.10 0.41 11.01
C TYR A 986 20.00 0.03 10.02
N ARG A 987 20.38 -0.43 8.82
CA ARG A 987 19.43 -0.66 7.73
C ARG A 987 18.37 -1.71 8.04
N ALA A 988 18.70 -2.78 8.77
CA ALA A 988 17.73 -3.83 9.09
C ALA A 988 16.63 -3.41 10.08
N HIS A 989 16.79 -2.26 10.74
CA HIS A 989 15.78 -1.61 11.58
C HIS A 989 15.76 -0.11 11.29
N PRO A 990 15.20 0.31 10.14
CA PRO A 990 15.19 1.70 9.72
C PRO A 990 14.37 2.61 10.65
N ALA A 991 13.46 2.10 11.48
CA ALA A 991 12.79 2.89 12.51
C ALA A 991 13.55 2.95 13.86
N ASN A 992 14.60 2.14 14.09
CA ASN A 992 15.34 2.16 15.36
C ASN A 992 15.95 3.54 15.69
N GLU A 993 15.48 4.17 16.77
CA GLU A 993 15.97 5.48 17.23
C GLU A 993 17.12 5.42 18.26
N ALA A 994 17.49 4.20 18.69
CA ALA A 994 18.39 3.99 19.83
C ALA A 994 19.88 4.20 19.49
N ILE A 995 20.25 4.22 18.21
CA ILE A 995 21.63 4.38 17.74
C ILE A 995 21.87 5.83 17.33
N SER A 996 22.95 6.43 17.82
CA SER A 996 23.44 7.73 17.31
C SER A 996 24.36 7.46 16.12
N ASP A 997 23.75 7.52 14.93
CA ASP A 997 24.41 7.41 13.64
C ASP A 997 25.07 8.73 13.22
N HIS A 998 26.03 8.61 12.32
CA HIS A 998 26.99 9.66 11.98
C HIS A 998 27.44 9.54 10.52
N PHE A 999 27.80 10.67 9.90
CA PHE A 999 28.49 10.72 8.60
C PHE A 999 29.97 11.06 8.79
N TYR A 1000 30.88 10.36 8.11
CA TYR A 1000 32.32 10.46 8.28
C TYR A 1000 33.01 10.87 6.98
N VAL A 1001 33.99 11.78 7.05
CA VAL A 1001 34.95 12.07 5.99
C VAL A 1001 36.36 11.95 6.55
N MET A 1002 37.09 10.92 6.13
CA MET A 1002 38.45 10.61 6.58
C MET A 1002 39.47 10.84 5.45
N LEU A 1003 40.74 11.05 5.78
CA LEU A 1003 41.82 11.30 4.82
C LEU A 1003 42.90 10.21 4.86
N ASP A 1004 43.07 9.48 3.75
CA ASP A 1004 44.23 8.62 3.51
C ASP A 1004 45.31 9.35 2.69
N GLY A 1005 46.36 9.81 3.36
CA GLY A 1005 47.58 10.34 2.74
C GLY A 1005 48.51 9.28 2.11
N ALA A 1006 48.26 7.97 2.28
CA ALA A 1006 49.05 6.91 1.66
C ALA A 1006 48.55 6.59 0.23
N VAL A 1007 48.44 7.63 -0.59
CA VAL A 1007 47.99 7.58 -2.00
C VAL A 1007 48.98 6.83 -2.89
N HIS A 1008 50.27 7.10 -2.75
CA HIS A 1008 51.35 6.51 -3.55
C HIS A 1008 52.35 5.70 -2.70
N VAL A 1009 52.03 5.43 -1.44
CA VAL A 1009 52.93 4.79 -0.47
C VAL A 1009 52.47 3.35 -0.22
N PRO A 1010 53.34 2.33 -0.37
CA PRO A 1010 53.04 0.95 -0.01
C PRO A 1010 52.71 0.78 1.48
N LEU A 1011 52.12 -0.36 1.82
CA LEU A 1011 51.46 -0.69 3.10
C LEU A 1011 52.26 -0.48 4.41
N GLU A 1012 53.55 -0.20 4.35
CA GLU A 1012 54.51 -0.38 5.44
C GLU A 1012 55.01 0.96 6.04
N THR A 1013 54.34 2.08 5.73
CA THR A 1013 54.72 3.41 6.26
C THR A 1013 53.50 4.26 6.62
N LYS A 1014 53.47 4.78 7.85
CA LYS A 1014 52.41 5.70 8.34
C LYS A 1014 52.22 6.94 7.45
N LEU A 1015 51.01 7.49 7.55
CA LEU A 1015 50.57 8.84 7.14
C LEU A 1015 51.51 10.01 7.55
N LYS A 1016 52.40 9.79 8.53
CA LYS A 1016 53.39 10.77 9.02
C LYS A 1016 54.86 10.37 8.79
N GLY A 1017 55.13 9.26 8.10
CA GLY A 1017 56.48 8.85 7.69
C GLY A 1017 57.28 7.96 8.67
N GLU A 1018 56.71 7.54 9.81
CA GLU A 1018 57.42 6.72 10.81
C GLU A 1018 56.57 5.56 11.39
N GLY A 1019 56.91 4.30 11.07
CA GLY A 1019 56.38 3.08 11.70
C GLY A 1019 55.09 2.50 11.08
N ASP A 1020 54.43 1.60 11.83
CA ASP A 1020 53.26 0.79 11.39
C ASP A 1020 51.95 1.57 11.29
N PHE A 1021 51.07 1.18 10.36
CA PHE A 1021 49.73 1.77 10.23
C PHE A 1021 48.93 1.68 11.54
N THR A 1022 48.18 2.74 11.87
CA THR A 1022 47.36 2.82 13.10
C THR A 1022 45.91 3.05 12.71
N THR A 1023 45.01 2.16 13.15
CA THR A 1023 43.56 2.27 12.88
C THR A 1023 42.99 3.56 13.45
N LEU A 1024 42.24 4.29 12.62
CA LEU A 1024 41.57 5.53 13.01
C LEU A 1024 40.35 5.26 13.90
N GLY A 1025 40.16 6.10 14.90
CA GLY A 1025 38.93 6.19 15.68
C GLY A 1025 38.32 7.60 15.63
N THR A 1026 37.14 7.77 16.23
CA THR A 1026 36.42 9.05 16.27
C THR A 1026 37.22 10.20 16.92
N ASN A 1027 38.19 9.88 17.79
CA ASN A 1027 39.09 10.86 18.41
C ASN A 1027 40.08 11.51 17.42
N ASP A 1028 40.44 10.79 16.34
CA ASP A 1028 41.34 11.27 15.28
C ASP A 1028 40.64 12.20 14.27
N LEU A 1029 39.33 12.38 14.43
CA LEU A 1029 38.46 13.20 13.60
C LEU A 1029 37.93 14.40 14.39
N VAL A 1030 37.49 15.45 13.68
CA VAL A 1030 36.78 16.58 14.28
C VAL A 1030 35.29 16.29 14.32
N LYS A 1031 34.66 16.43 15.50
CA LYS A 1031 33.20 16.36 15.64
C LYS A 1031 32.56 17.65 15.13
N LEU A 1032 31.60 17.51 14.23
CA LEU A 1032 30.64 18.53 13.84
C LEU A 1032 29.28 18.19 14.48
N THR A 1033 28.56 19.19 14.98
CA THR A 1033 27.23 19.03 15.59
C THR A 1033 26.31 20.16 15.16
N VAL A 1034 25.02 19.89 15.04
CA VAL A 1034 23.99 20.90 14.75
C VAL A 1034 23.18 21.17 16.01
N ASN A 1035 22.83 22.43 16.28
CA ASN A 1035 21.91 22.80 17.37
C ASN A 1035 21.01 23.93 16.86
N ASP A 1036 19.69 23.79 16.95
CA ASP A 1036 18.71 24.78 16.46
C ASP A 1036 18.99 25.26 15.01
N GLY A 1037 19.37 24.33 14.12
CA GLY A 1037 19.74 24.61 12.72
C GLY A 1037 21.13 25.23 12.50
N VAL A 1038 21.89 25.53 13.57
CA VAL A 1038 23.22 26.15 13.49
C VAL A 1038 24.34 25.11 13.56
N LEU A 1039 25.31 25.19 12.65
CA LEU A 1039 26.40 24.21 12.52
C LEU A 1039 27.62 24.57 13.39
N SER A 1040 27.87 23.77 14.42
CA SER A 1040 29.09 23.83 15.22
C SER A 1040 30.21 23.01 14.60
N LYS A 1041 31.23 23.69 14.07
CA LYS A 1041 32.41 23.08 13.42
C LYS A 1041 33.54 22.68 14.38
N GLY A 1042 33.27 22.58 15.68
CA GLY A 1042 34.22 22.08 16.69
C GLY A 1042 35.62 22.70 16.61
N GLU A 1043 36.66 21.86 16.53
CA GLU A 1043 38.07 22.27 16.41
C GLU A 1043 38.43 22.93 15.06
N LEU A 1044 37.60 22.73 14.02
CA LEU A 1044 37.80 23.29 12.68
C LEU A 1044 37.53 24.80 12.67
N GLY A 1045 36.35 25.21 13.14
CA GLY A 1045 35.90 26.61 13.10
C GLY A 1045 35.99 27.23 11.70
N ASN A 1046 36.89 28.21 11.53
CA ASN A 1046 37.16 28.89 10.25
C ASN A 1046 38.43 28.39 9.54
N LYS A 1047 38.93 27.21 9.92
CA LYS A 1047 40.11 26.57 9.33
C LYS A 1047 39.72 25.46 8.34
N THR A 1048 40.71 24.96 7.63
CA THR A 1048 40.62 23.69 6.88
C THR A 1048 41.09 22.52 7.75
N ILE A 1049 40.72 21.30 7.35
CA ILE A 1049 41.26 20.08 7.98
C ILE A 1049 42.80 19.97 7.88
N TYR A 1050 43.43 20.63 6.90
CA TYR A 1050 44.90 20.67 6.76
C TYR A 1050 45.61 21.48 7.85
N ASP A 1051 44.90 22.41 8.50
CA ASP A 1051 45.44 23.26 9.57
C ASP A 1051 45.48 22.55 10.94
N LEU A 1052 45.00 21.29 11.00
CA LEU A 1052 44.87 20.50 12.23
C LEU A 1052 45.79 19.28 12.19
N GLU A 1053 47.07 19.47 12.55
CA GLU A 1053 48.09 18.40 12.49
C GLU A 1053 47.77 17.12 13.31
N SER A 1054 46.87 17.20 14.27
CA SER A 1054 46.40 16.06 15.09
C SER A 1054 45.13 15.37 14.57
N LYS A 1055 44.55 15.84 13.47
CA LYS A 1055 43.29 15.32 12.91
C LYS A 1055 43.47 14.85 11.48
N VAL A 1056 42.67 13.87 11.06
CA VAL A 1056 42.73 13.26 9.72
C VAL A 1056 41.35 13.16 9.06
N GLY A 1057 40.46 14.08 9.39
CA GLY A 1057 39.09 14.13 8.87
C GLY A 1057 38.13 14.77 9.86
N TRP A 1058 36.85 14.71 9.53
CA TRP A 1058 35.74 15.17 10.36
C TRP A 1058 34.57 14.18 10.30
N TYR A 1059 33.62 14.33 11.22
CA TYR A 1059 32.38 13.58 11.18
C TYR A 1059 31.22 14.45 11.70
N LEU A 1060 30.06 14.31 11.05
CA LEU A 1060 28.80 14.90 11.49
C LEU A 1060 28.09 13.91 12.41
N GLU A 1061 27.74 14.35 13.61
CA GLU A 1061 26.66 13.75 14.40
C GLU A 1061 25.34 14.20 13.77
N LEU A 1062 24.54 13.23 13.34
CA LEU A 1062 23.28 13.52 12.65
C LEU A 1062 22.33 14.25 13.63
N PRO A 1063 21.66 15.34 13.19
CA PRO A 1063 20.94 16.23 14.09
C PRO A 1063 19.77 15.59 14.83
N GLU A 1064 19.00 14.72 14.16
CA GLU A 1064 17.76 14.20 14.73
C GLU A 1064 17.94 12.84 15.40
N HIS A 1065 17.07 12.53 16.35
CA HIS A 1065 17.03 11.22 16.98
C HIS A 1065 16.71 10.12 15.97
N GLY A 1066 17.52 9.06 15.94
CA GLY A 1066 17.36 7.96 14.99
C GLY A 1066 17.70 8.28 13.53
N GLU A 1067 18.14 9.49 13.19
CA GLU A 1067 18.51 9.81 11.80
C GLU A 1067 19.69 8.96 11.33
N LYS A 1068 19.61 8.41 10.11
CA LYS A 1068 20.53 7.38 9.61
C LYS A 1068 20.81 7.47 8.12
N VAL A 1069 22.02 7.12 7.70
CA VAL A 1069 22.46 7.15 6.29
C VAL A 1069 22.20 5.77 5.66
N LEU A 1070 21.21 5.69 4.77
CA LEU A 1070 20.78 4.44 4.13
C LEU A 1070 21.09 4.38 2.62
N SER A 1071 21.84 5.35 2.10
CA SER A 1071 22.29 5.40 0.70
C SER A 1071 23.82 5.47 0.59
N ASN A 1072 24.34 5.28 -0.63
CA ASN A 1072 25.72 5.65 -0.92
C ASN A 1072 25.86 7.19 -0.95
N ALA A 1073 27.08 7.67 -0.70
CA ALA A 1073 27.44 9.08 -0.88
C ALA A 1073 28.13 9.29 -2.24
N ILE A 1074 28.24 10.56 -2.66
CA ILE A 1074 29.02 10.98 -3.82
C ILE A 1074 29.83 12.24 -3.49
N THR A 1075 31.13 12.25 -3.79
CA THR A 1075 31.97 13.46 -3.71
C THR A 1075 32.18 14.08 -5.09
N THR A 1076 31.72 15.32 -5.28
CA THR A 1076 31.87 16.10 -6.51
C THR A 1076 32.03 17.59 -6.19
N ASN A 1077 32.72 18.36 -7.04
CA ASN A 1077 32.96 19.79 -6.86
C ASN A 1077 33.52 20.20 -5.46
N GLY A 1078 34.28 19.31 -4.81
CA GLY A 1078 34.83 19.54 -3.45
C GLY A 1078 33.82 19.36 -2.30
N SER A 1079 32.59 18.94 -2.59
CA SER A 1079 31.54 18.67 -1.61
C SER A 1079 31.14 17.19 -1.64
N VAL A 1080 30.91 16.61 -0.47
CA VAL A 1080 30.31 15.29 -0.31
C VAL A 1080 28.80 15.46 -0.14
N MET A 1081 28.05 14.64 -0.87
CA MET A 1081 26.60 14.63 -0.94
C MET A 1081 26.09 13.26 -0.52
N PHE A 1082 25.08 13.22 0.34
CA PHE A 1082 24.49 11.98 0.84
C PHE A 1082 23.06 12.24 1.30
N THR A 1083 22.26 11.17 1.46
CA THR A 1083 20.90 11.27 2.00
C THR A 1083 20.76 10.54 3.32
N THR A 1084 19.79 10.97 4.12
CA THR A 1084 19.43 10.35 5.40
C THR A 1084 17.93 10.09 5.46
N LEU A 1085 17.57 9.08 6.24
CA LEU A 1085 16.22 8.87 6.72
C LEU A 1085 16.14 9.37 8.16
N VAL A 1086 15.17 10.23 8.47
CA VAL A 1086 14.80 10.60 9.84
C VAL A 1086 13.50 9.87 10.23
N PRO A 1087 13.51 8.98 11.24
CA PRO A 1087 12.28 8.43 11.81
C PRO A 1087 11.55 9.48 12.67
N GLY A 1088 10.22 9.39 12.75
CA GLY A 1088 9.37 10.17 13.67
C GLY A 1088 9.27 11.69 13.41
N SER A 1089 10.03 12.24 12.45
CA SER A 1089 10.21 13.69 12.29
C SER A 1089 9.59 14.25 11.01
N GLY A 1090 8.26 14.18 10.90
CA GLY A 1090 7.47 14.87 9.87
C GLY A 1090 7.37 16.38 10.11
N SER A 1091 8.48 17.12 10.02
CA SER A 1091 8.56 18.51 10.49
C SER A 1091 7.88 19.55 9.57
N ALA A 1092 6.60 19.80 9.81
CA ALA A 1092 6.05 21.12 10.20
C ALA A 1092 6.36 22.40 9.38
N ALA A 1093 6.85 22.34 8.13
CA ALA A 1093 7.16 23.57 7.36
C ALA A 1093 6.91 23.55 5.84
N ALA A 1094 6.85 22.39 5.17
CA ALA A 1094 6.81 22.30 3.70
C ALA A 1094 5.59 21.55 3.12
N VAL A 1095 4.83 20.84 3.97
CA VAL A 1095 3.57 20.19 3.57
C VAL A 1095 2.44 21.09 4.07
N GLY A 1096 1.75 21.77 3.14
CA GLY A 1096 0.55 22.56 3.42
C GLY A 1096 -0.72 21.71 3.57
N ASP A 1097 -0.56 20.40 3.46
CA ASP A 1097 -1.60 19.38 3.58
C ASP A 1097 -1.51 18.74 5.00
N PRO A 1098 -2.48 18.98 5.90
CA PRO A 1098 -2.48 18.39 7.24
C PRO A 1098 -2.75 16.88 7.25
N CYS A 1099 -3.01 16.26 6.09
CA CYS A 1099 -3.37 14.84 5.96
C CYS A 1099 -2.21 13.88 5.88
N VAL A 1100 -1.00 14.38 5.65
CA VAL A 1100 0.21 13.57 5.70
C VAL A 1100 1.29 14.33 6.44
N ALA A 1101 1.29 14.24 7.77
CA ALA A 1101 2.54 14.38 8.52
C ALA A 1101 3.37 13.11 8.26
N PRO A 1102 4.48 13.18 7.51
CA PRO A 1102 5.17 11.97 7.10
C PRO A 1102 5.87 11.31 8.30
N VAL A 1103 5.67 10.00 8.45
CA VAL A 1103 6.23 9.13 9.50
C VAL A 1103 7.75 9.17 9.49
N THR A 1104 8.32 9.34 8.29
CA THR A 1104 9.75 9.47 8.06
C THR A 1104 10.03 10.59 7.06
N GLN A 1105 11.15 11.27 7.23
CA GLN A 1105 11.60 12.35 6.35
C GLN A 1105 12.92 11.98 5.69
N GLY A 1106 13.01 12.13 4.37
CA GLY A 1106 14.26 11.99 3.65
C GLY A 1106 14.94 13.36 3.50
N ARG A 1107 16.17 13.49 4.01
CA ARG A 1107 17.00 14.69 3.87
C ARG A 1107 18.16 14.44 2.92
N PHE A 1108 18.58 15.48 2.20
CA PHE A 1108 19.82 15.51 1.43
C PHE A 1108 20.79 16.50 2.07
N TYR A 1109 22.02 16.08 2.34
CA TYR A 1109 23.08 16.92 2.87
C TYR A 1109 24.13 17.23 1.80
N SER A 1110 24.70 18.44 1.87
CA SER A 1110 25.86 18.80 1.06
C SER A 1110 26.93 19.50 1.89
N LEU A 1111 28.09 18.85 2.07
CA LEU A 1111 29.15 19.35 2.95
C LEU A 1111 30.51 19.41 2.26
N ASN A 1112 31.23 20.52 2.42
CA ASN A 1112 32.57 20.67 1.88
C ASN A 1112 33.56 19.72 2.59
N ILE A 1113 34.27 18.88 1.81
CA ILE A 1113 35.15 17.83 2.35
C ILE A 1113 36.34 18.37 3.17
N VAL A 1114 36.71 19.64 2.98
CA VAL A 1114 37.89 20.28 3.62
C VAL A 1114 37.51 21.15 4.83
N THR A 1115 36.34 21.79 4.79
CA THR A 1115 35.90 22.77 5.80
C THR A 1115 34.71 22.32 6.64
N GLY A 1116 34.09 21.18 6.33
CA GLY A 1116 32.92 20.66 7.02
C GLY A 1116 31.76 21.66 7.12
N SER A 1117 31.70 22.62 6.21
CA SER A 1117 30.65 23.65 6.11
C SER A 1117 29.71 23.29 4.96
N PRO A 1118 28.50 23.86 4.89
CA PRO A 1118 27.59 23.69 3.75
C PRO A 1118 28.32 23.89 2.41
N GLY A 1119 28.07 22.97 1.48
CA GLY A 1119 28.91 22.74 0.30
C GLY A 1119 28.36 23.30 -1.00
N ASN A 1120 27.06 23.56 -1.07
CA ASN A 1120 26.32 24.12 -2.19
C ASN A 1120 25.17 24.97 -1.63
N ASP A 1121 24.56 25.80 -2.47
CA ASP A 1121 23.29 26.47 -2.21
C ASP A 1121 22.18 25.42 -2.42
N LEU A 1122 21.31 25.22 -1.42
CA LEU A 1122 20.21 24.25 -1.45
C LEU A 1122 18.83 24.92 -1.39
N ASN A 1123 18.77 26.22 -1.11
CA ASN A 1123 17.52 26.96 -0.98
C ASN A 1123 17.27 27.93 -2.17
N ASP A 1124 18.17 27.96 -3.15
CA ASP A 1124 18.19 28.84 -4.33
C ASP A 1124 18.22 30.35 -3.95
N ASP A 1125 18.91 30.74 -2.85
CA ASP A 1125 18.99 32.14 -2.37
C ASP A 1125 20.28 32.92 -2.72
N ASP A 1126 21.20 32.31 -3.46
CA ASP A 1126 22.55 32.79 -3.84
C ASP A 1126 23.55 32.89 -2.65
N VAL A 1127 23.24 32.38 -1.44
CA VAL A 1127 24.05 32.57 -0.21
C VAL A 1127 24.27 31.29 0.60
N ILE A 1128 25.27 30.50 0.21
CA ILE A 1128 25.72 29.30 0.97
C ILE A 1128 26.01 29.63 2.45
N ASN A 1129 25.15 29.18 3.35
CA ASN A 1129 25.21 29.36 4.80
C ASN A 1129 24.61 28.16 5.55
N ASP A 1130 24.44 28.26 6.88
CA ASP A 1130 23.97 27.13 7.70
C ASP A 1130 22.55 26.64 7.31
N THR A 1131 21.72 27.45 6.63
CA THR A 1131 20.44 27.00 6.07
C THR A 1131 20.57 25.98 4.94
N ASP A 1132 21.75 25.90 4.29
CA ASP A 1132 22.04 24.96 3.20
C ASP A 1132 22.69 23.65 3.70
N LEU A 1133 22.60 23.39 5.01
CA LEU A 1133 23.13 22.16 5.57
C LEU A 1133 22.41 20.92 5.01
N PHE A 1134 21.09 21.00 4.86
CA PHE A 1134 20.27 19.98 4.22
C PHE A 1134 19.00 20.56 3.56
N GLU A 1135 18.50 19.86 2.54
CA GLU A 1135 17.14 20.02 1.99
C GLU A 1135 16.28 18.81 2.36
N VAL A 1136 14.96 18.98 2.50
CA VAL A 1136 14.00 17.87 2.55
C VAL A 1136 13.66 17.46 1.11
N VAL A 1137 13.93 16.22 0.75
CA VAL A 1137 13.86 15.72 -0.63
C VAL A 1137 12.86 14.59 -0.82
N ALA A 1138 12.30 14.08 0.28
CA ALA A 1138 11.52 12.85 0.33
C ALA A 1138 10.62 12.82 1.57
N ALA A 1139 9.45 12.21 1.46
CA ALA A 1139 8.49 12.01 2.54
C ALA A 1139 8.00 10.56 2.56
N ASN A 1140 7.95 9.94 3.74
CA ASN A 1140 7.63 8.52 3.97
C ASN A 1140 8.56 7.49 3.30
N GLU A 1141 9.57 7.92 2.53
CA GLU A 1141 10.48 7.06 1.77
C GLU A 1141 11.92 7.08 2.27
N ILE A 1142 12.68 5.99 2.02
CA ILE A 1142 14.13 6.02 2.12
C ILE A 1142 14.67 6.75 0.88
N PRO A 1143 15.25 7.95 1.01
CA PRO A 1143 15.77 8.66 -0.16
C PRO A 1143 16.91 7.87 -0.81
N GLY A 1144 16.83 7.71 -2.13
CA GLY A 1144 17.85 7.03 -2.92
C GLY A 1144 19.23 7.72 -2.87
N THR A 1145 20.23 7.03 -3.42
CA THR A 1145 21.57 7.62 -3.65
C THR A 1145 21.46 8.87 -4.53
N PRO A 1146 22.21 9.95 -4.26
CA PRO A 1146 22.27 11.09 -5.19
C PRO A 1146 22.86 10.70 -6.54
N GLN A 1147 22.11 10.89 -7.62
CA GLN A 1147 22.49 10.49 -8.98
C GLN A 1147 22.88 11.71 -9.84
N PRO A 1148 24.07 11.71 -10.48
CA PRO A 1148 24.45 12.74 -11.45
C PRO A 1148 23.82 12.47 -12.82
N VAL A 1149 22.99 13.41 -13.28
CA VAL A 1149 22.29 13.36 -14.58
C VAL A 1149 22.87 14.45 -15.50
N PHE A 1150 23.48 14.04 -16.60
CA PHE A 1150 24.14 14.93 -17.55
C PHE A 1150 23.13 15.49 -18.55
N ASN A 1151 22.86 16.79 -18.52
CA ASN A 1151 22.01 17.43 -19.51
C ASN A 1151 22.70 17.52 -20.89
N ALA A 1152 21.91 17.77 -21.93
CA ALA A 1152 22.43 18.03 -23.27
C ALA A 1152 23.28 19.34 -23.28
N PRO A 1153 24.44 19.37 -23.95
CA PRO A 1153 25.27 20.57 -24.01
C PRO A 1153 24.60 21.67 -24.83
N VAL A 1154 24.61 22.89 -24.30
CA VAL A 1154 24.11 24.11 -24.97
C VAL A 1154 25.31 24.96 -25.38
N CYS A 1155 25.40 25.30 -26.66
CA CYS A 1155 26.50 26.08 -27.22
C CYS A 1155 26.02 27.42 -27.78
N GLU A 1156 26.41 28.53 -27.13
CA GLU A 1156 26.18 29.89 -27.62
C GLU A 1156 27.53 30.60 -27.85
N ALA A 1157 27.66 31.31 -28.98
CA ALA A 1157 28.81 32.16 -29.29
C ALA A 1157 30.20 31.53 -29.04
N GLU A 1158 30.39 30.27 -29.47
CA GLU A 1158 31.62 29.47 -29.29
C GLU A 1158 31.94 29.03 -27.85
N GLN A 1159 31.04 29.29 -26.88
CA GLN A 1159 31.10 28.70 -25.54
C GLN A 1159 30.03 27.61 -25.42
N CYS A 1160 30.46 26.38 -25.10
CA CYS A 1160 29.58 25.26 -24.79
C CYS A 1160 29.56 25.04 -23.28
N GLN A 1161 28.35 25.04 -22.70
CA GLN A 1161 28.09 24.70 -21.31
C GLN A 1161 27.31 23.39 -21.28
N GLN A 1162 27.66 22.51 -20.34
CA GLN A 1162 26.90 21.30 -20.07
C GLN A 1162 26.58 21.25 -18.58
N ILE A 1163 25.29 21.23 -18.25
CA ILE A 1163 24.84 21.14 -16.86
C ILE A 1163 24.79 19.67 -16.43
N VAL A 1164 25.24 19.40 -15.20
CA VAL A 1164 25.06 18.15 -14.48
C VAL A 1164 24.13 18.42 -13.31
N ASP A 1165 22.99 17.75 -13.31
CA ASP A 1165 21.97 17.81 -12.27
C ASP A 1165 22.24 16.70 -11.24
N ILE A 1166 22.24 17.03 -9.95
CA ILE A 1166 22.18 16.04 -8.86
C ILE A 1166 20.71 15.83 -8.51
N ARG A 1167 20.18 14.66 -8.84
CA ARG A 1167 18.81 14.25 -8.53
C ARG A 1167 18.79 13.21 -7.41
N VAL A 1168 17.74 13.23 -6.60
CA VAL A 1168 17.54 12.33 -5.46
C VAL A 1168 16.11 11.80 -5.50
N GLY A 1169 15.96 10.47 -5.46
CA GLY A 1169 14.66 9.81 -5.41
C GLY A 1169 13.71 10.33 -6.50
N LYS A 1170 12.45 10.58 -6.11
CA LYS A 1170 11.40 11.12 -7.00
C LYS A 1170 11.29 12.65 -6.97
N LYS A 1171 12.20 13.38 -6.32
CA LYS A 1171 12.12 14.85 -6.26
C LYS A 1171 12.01 15.43 -7.69
N ASN A 1172 10.96 16.22 -7.90
CA ASN A 1172 10.63 16.76 -9.21
C ASN A 1172 11.78 17.59 -9.82
N THR A 1173 12.41 18.45 -9.02
CA THR A 1173 13.58 19.25 -9.43
C THR A 1173 14.91 18.66 -8.95
N PRO A 1174 16.05 18.97 -9.62
CA PRO A 1174 17.37 18.65 -9.06
C PRO A 1174 17.65 19.47 -7.80
N VAL A 1175 18.40 18.87 -6.88
CA VAL A 1175 18.79 19.47 -5.60
C VAL A 1175 19.97 20.44 -5.77
N VAL A 1176 20.90 20.10 -6.66
CA VAL A 1176 22.04 20.95 -7.04
C VAL A 1176 22.31 20.76 -8.53
N SER A 1177 22.65 21.82 -9.26
CA SER A 1177 23.12 21.75 -10.64
C SER A 1177 24.46 22.48 -10.80
N TYR A 1178 25.39 21.92 -11.56
CA TYR A 1178 26.70 22.55 -11.83
C TYR A 1178 27.19 22.30 -13.26
N ASP A 1179 28.12 23.12 -13.75
CA ASP A 1179 28.75 22.91 -15.07
C ASP A 1179 29.71 21.71 -15.03
N SER A 1180 29.64 20.83 -16.04
CA SER A 1180 30.51 19.65 -16.15
C SER A 1180 32.00 20.02 -16.24
N ALA A 1181 32.34 21.26 -16.59
CA ALA A 1181 33.69 21.80 -16.50
C ALA A 1181 34.28 21.78 -15.07
N TYR A 1182 33.46 21.75 -14.01
CA TYR A 1182 33.90 21.61 -12.62
C TYR A 1182 34.16 20.15 -12.18
N LEU A 1183 33.94 19.16 -13.06
CA LEU A 1183 34.30 17.76 -12.82
C LEU A 1183 35.82 17.54 -12.98
N GLU A 1184 36.64 18.11 -12.09
CA GLU A 1184 38.08 17.82 -12.03
C GLU A 1184 38.37 16.39 -11.51
N SER A 1185 38.17 15.41 -12.39
CA SER A 1185 38.78 14.07 -12.40
C SER A 1185 38.82 13.28 -11.07
N VAL A 1186 37.66 12.78 -10.61
CA VAL A 1186 37.58 11.65 -9.65
C VAL A 1186 37.47 10.29 -10.36
N TYR A 1187 37.03 10.27 -11.63
CA TYR A 1187 36.88 9.05 -12.44
C TYR A 1187 38.12 8.78 -13.30
N TRP A 1188 39.03 7.92 -12.84
CA TRP A 1188 40.09 7.34 -13.67
C TRP A 1188 39.80 5.89 -14.03
N ALA A 1189 39.00 5.71 -15.08
CA ALA A 1189 38.91 4.49 -15.89
C ALA A 1189 38.28 4.79 -17.26
N ALA A 1190 38.92 5.63 -18.09
CA ALA A 1190 38.49 5.86 -19.48
C ALA A 1190 39.29 4.96 -20.44
N PRO A 1191 38.71 3.89 -21.01
CA PRO A 1191 39.43 2.98 -21.90
C PRO A 1191 39.59 3.54 -23.34
N ASN A 1192 40.72 4.22 -23.56
CA ASN A 1192 41.34 4.49 -24.88
C ASN A 1192 40.54 5.33 -25.90
N THR A 1193 41.05 6.53 -26.23
CA THR A 1193 41.86 6.70 -27.47
C THR A 1193 42.73 7.96 -27.48
N GLU A 1194 44.05 7.73 -27.61
CA GLU A 1194 45.11 8.49 -28.31
C GLU A 1194 45.18 10.04 -28.30
N ARG A 1195 46.33 10.54 -27.80
CA ARG A 1195 46.84 11.90 -28.09
C ARG A 1195 47.47 11.95 -29.49
N GLY A 1196 47.17 12.98 -30.29
CA GLY A 1196 47.78 13.14 -31.62
C GLY A 1196 47.62 14.50 -32.30
N ASN A 1197 48.08 15.58 -31.65
CA ASN A 1197 48.07 17.01 -32.08
C ASN A 1197 46.70 17.68 -32.21
#